data_AF-A0A847M7K5-F1
#
_entry.id   AF-A0A847M7K5-F1
#
_cell.length_a   1.000
_cell.length_b   1.000
_cell.length_c   1.000
_cell.angle_alpha   90.00
_cell.angle_beta   90.00
_cell.angle_gamma   90.00
#
_symmetry.space_group_name_H-M   'P 1'
#
loop_
_entity.id
_entity.type
_entity.pdbx_description
1 polymer ?
#
loop_
_entity_poly.entity_id
_entity_poly.type
_entity_poly.pdbx_seq_one_letter_code
_entity_poly.pdbx_strand_id
1 'polypeptide(L)'
;MPAPATADSTTVMRQSTAQALKATTELTEGAFVETLGFHAPGDGGGALYIIRQANEELQPNDGDILTLANGLVAVLQEREAVNYRMFGAVGDGENDDGVQMKLAHEYANNHRIPVINLSGEFWIKETTAIPIMTSVRWGQTQFHIDEKYNLPSAPRFLVLNDRPTVTVELTDELKAVLLEKIRPGVQVIPELAQYAGHLITVIDDQDRIGIRAGYEGNRGWAREELFYVEEGGRIIGDIAFAFEDFTSVSATPCSDVYTVIEGGGFYVSGESPNTGSPGYHSNGFSIRRSRTIIREQWVGLEPGAHDVCLAARSGFYSLSRVFDVTLENIRLMPWIYRRQPPEQSVQHGTYGIGGSRMLNCVFRNITAEAGPMSWGVFGTNINKNFRIERCRLNRVDVHFHCWNLYIQDSEIGFAGISVTGGGDLFIDNSTRYGNSFVAFRRDYGSRWDGRVRLRGCTLKPSGTGGVSVLAYNPVDFDYKYPIGMGHSVTIDDLLVDFSAVPDSTAPCWLMSIPSFSATQDGGRLFFPEYIRFSDIRVRGRAQGVRLVRIPDPYRYDLGRSGFYDGNRLAPNCTIDVANVQLEQLTAEEPEDLENLHLRIGGQEAGQYTDGLALYPRLRVRDCRGINAHLGNSIADVAFERCSVNLVNAPGLQGALNFTDCAFEPRLQREVERDIYALDAAMGTRLTNCTIHAPIVGGQTRPELVDRSGFLQINGPVRHYHLNTTLGGEILTHLRETGTALDPDFVTKLQIHHALAE
;
A
#
# COMPACT_ATOMS: atom_id res chain seq x y z
N MET A 1 -17.74 -12.97 79.01
CA MET A 1 -18.39 -12.97 77.68
C MET A 1 -19.86 -12.65 77.85
N PRO A 2 -20.34 -11.57 77.24
CA PRO A 2 -21.56 -11.60 76.44
C PRO A 2 -21.16 -11.63 74.96
N ALA A 3 -21.82 -12.49 74.19
CA ALA A 3 -21.58 -12.62 72.76
C ALA A 3 -21.95 -11.30 72.04
N PRO A 4 -21.15 -10.83 71.07
CA PRO A 4 -21.59 -9.75 70.21
C PRO A 4 -22.74 -10.26 69.35
N ALA A 5 -23.83 -9.50 69.33
CA ALA A 5 -24.94 -9.75 68.43
C ALA A 5 -24.42 -9.71 66.98
N THR A 6 -24.49 -10.85 66.30
CA THR A 6 -24.33 -10.94 64.86
C THR A 6 -25.52 -10.22 64.24
N ALA A 7 -25.34 -8.94 63.90
CA ALA A 7 -26.26 -8.23 63.04
C ALA A 7 -26.31 -8.97 61.69
N ASP A 8 -27.52 -9.29 61.28
CA ASP A 8 -27.85 -9.97 60.03
C ASP A 8 -27.44 -9.05 58.85
N SER A 9 -26.21 -9.21 58.37
CA SER A 9 -25.50 -8.20 57.56
C SER A 9 -25.84 -8.24 56.06
N THR A 10 -27.07 -8.60 55.69
CA THR A 10 -27.48 -8.79 54.28
C THR A 10 -28.59 -7.86 53.80
N THR A 11 -29.02 -6.89 54.60
CA THR A 11 -30.04 -5.93 54.15
C THR A 11 -29.37 -4.80 53.34
N VAL A 12 -29.55 -4.83 52.01
CA VAL A 12 -29.14 -3.73 51.13
C VAL A 12 -30.15 -2.60 51.26
N MET A 13 -29.69 -1.42 51.69
CA MET A 13 -30.53 -0.22 51.74
C MET A 13 -30.72 0.31 50.32
N ARG A 14 -31.90 0.83 49.98
CA ARG A 14 -32.17 1.40 48.66
C ARG A 14 -32.36 2.89 48.70
N GLN A 15 -31.74 3.60 47.77
CA GLN A 15 -31.87 5.04 47.59
C GLN A 15 -32.32 5.36 46.16
N SER A 16 -33.09 6.42 46.00
CA SER A 16 -33.61 6.81 44.69
C SER A 16 -32.49 7.23 43.72
N THR A 17 -31.50 7.99 44.23
CA THR A 17 -30.41 8.57 43.45
C THR A 17 -29.10 8.61 44.24
N ALA A 18 -27.98 8.88 43.57
CA ALA A 18 -26.71 9.15 44.24
C ALA A 18 -26.81 10.37 45.18
N GLN A 19 -27.57 11.41 44.80
CA GLN A 19 -27.80 12.57 45.67
C GLN A 19 -28.60 12.21 46.93
N ALA A 20 -29.60 11.32 46.83
CA ALA A 20 -30.35 10.84 47.99
C ALA A 20 -29.46 10.03 48.95
N LEU A 21 -28.57 9.19 48.40
CA LEU A 21 -27.53 8.50 49.16
C LEU A 21 -26.61 9.49 49.88
N LYS A 22 -26.07 10.51 49.19
CA LYS A 22 -25.21 11.54 49.79
C LYS A 22 -25.86 12.28 50.96
N ALA A 23 -27.18 12.50 50.89
CA ALA A 23 -27.95 13.18 51.92
C ALA A 23 -28.34 12.30 53.13
N THR A 24 -28.14 10.98 53.05
CA THR A 24 -28.55 10.05 54.11
C THR A 24 -27.53 10.07 55.25
N THR A 25 -27.97 10.37 56.47
CA THR A 25 -27.10 10.52 57.65
C THR A 25 -26.98 9.26 58.50
N GLU A 26 -27.93 8.33 58.40
CA GLU A 26 -28.04 7.12 59.24
C GLU A 26 -27.17 5.94 58.74
N LEU A 27 -26.23 6.19 57.82
CA LEU A 27 -25.38 5.15 57.24
C LEU A 27 -24.18 4.81 58.14
N THR A 28 -23.92 3.52 58.33
CA THR A 28 -22.77 3.02 59.09
C THR A 28 -21.76 2.34 58.17
N GLU A 29 -20.48 2.35 58.56
CA GLU A 29 -19.44 1.59 57.86
C GLU A 29 -19.83 0.11 57.72
N GLY A 30 -19.56 -0.47 56.55
CA GLY A 30 -19.92 -1.85 56.21
C GLY A 30 -21.29 -2.02 55.56
N ALA A 31 -22.17 -1.02 55.64
CA ALA A 31 -23.49 -1.09 55.01
C ALA A 31 -23.40 -1.14 53.47
N PHE A 32 -24.29 -1.91 52.85
CA PHE A 32 -24.48 -1.91 51.40
C PHE A 32 -25.68 -1.04 51.03
N VAL A 33 -25.51 -0.20 50.02
CA VAL A 33 -26.57 0.68 49.51
C VAL A 33 -26.66 0.56 48.00
N GLU A 34 -27.87 0.33 47.49
CA GLU A 34 -28.19 0.30 46.06
C GLU A 34 -28.90 1.61 45.69
N THR A 35 -28.43 2.28 44.64
CA THR A 35 -29.14 3.41 44.03
C THR A 35 -29.95 2.95 42.82
N LEU A 36 -31.15 3.51 42.62
CA LEU A 36 -31.98 3.21 41.44
C LEU A 36 -31.55 3.99 40.18
N GLY A 37 -30.67 4.98 40.35
CA GLY A 37 -30.13 5.85 39.32
C GLY A 37 -29.05 6.75 39.90
N PHE A 38 -28.32 7.48 39.05
CA PHE A 38 -27.33 8.44 39.55
C PHE A 38 -27.97 9.80 39.80
N HIS A 39 -28.62 10.35 38.78
CA HIS A 39 -29.33 11.64 38.80
C HIS A 39 -30.83 11.47 39.01
N ALA A 40 -31.43 10.45 38.38
CA ALA A 40 -32.86 10.15 38.48
C ALA A 40 -33.10 8.63 38.51
N PRO A 41 -34.10 8.13 39.26
CA PRO A 41 -34.41 6.70 39.27
C PRO A 41 -34.67 6.17 37.86
N GLY A 42 -33.97 5.11 37.47
CA GLY A 42 -34.11 4.50 36.14
C GLY A 42 -33.35 5.19 35.01
N ASP A 43 -32.46 6.16 35.30
CA ASP A 43 -31.58 6.77 34.29
C ASP A 43 -30.52 5.80 33.73
N GLY A 44 -30.34 4.64 34.36
CA GLY A 44 -29.35 3.62 34.01
C GLY A 44 -28.03 3.74 34.78
N GLY A 45 -27.90 4.74 35.65
CA GLY A 45 -26.77 4.95 36.55
C GLY A 45 -26.96 4.35 37.95
N GLY A 46 -27.95 3.47 38.13
CA GLY A 46 -28.12 2.73 39.37
C GLY A 46 -26.93 1.83 39.63
N ALA A 47 -26.50 1.75 40.89
CA ALA A 47 -25.27 1.05 41.26
C ALA A 47 -25.29 0.58 42.72
N LEU A 48 -24.50 -0.45 42.99
CA LEU A 48 -24.24 -0.93 44.36
C LEU A 48 -23.00 -0.26 44.96
N TYR A 49 -23.15 0.28 46.16
CA TYR A 49 -22.08 0.88 46.94
C TYR A 49 -21.92 0.18 48.29
N ILE A 50 -20.71 0.23 48.83
CA ILE A 50 -20.42 -0.13 50.22
C ILE A 50 -19.91 1.07 51.00
N ILE A 51 -20.39 1.26 52.21
CA ILE A 51 -20.01 2.39 53.05
C ILE A 51 -18.68 2.08 53.76
N ARG A 52 -17.75 3.05 53.70
CA ARG A 52 -16.39 2.94 54.23
C ARG A 52 -15.95 4.23 54.90
N GLN A 53 -15.00 4.12 55.82
CA GLN A 53 -14.25 5.27 56.30
C GLN A 53 -13.36 5.83 55.17
N ALA A 54 -13.38 7.15 54.98
CA ALA A 54 -12.45 7.80 54.05
C ALA A 54 -11.00 7.63 54.53
N ASN A 55 -10.08 7.37 53.59
CA ASN A 55 -8.64 7.27 53.84
C ASN A 55 -7.87 7.72 52.60
N GLU A 56 -6.52 7.66 52.62
CA GLU A 56 -5.69 8.11 51.49
C GLU A 56 -5.97 7.36 50.17
N GLU A 57 -6.44 6.11 50.23
CA GLU A 57 -6.79 5.29 49.05
C GLU A 57 -8.25 5.49 48.60
N LEU A 58 -9.12 5.98 49.49
CA LEU A 58 -10.56 6.18 49.28
C LEU A 58 -10.92 7.66 49.26
N GLN A 59 -10.26 8.41 48.38
CA GLN A 59 -10.56 9.82 48.17
C GLN A 59 -11.79 9.99 47.27
N PRO A 60 -12.79 10.80 47.68
CA PRO A 60 -13.95 11.06 46.85
C PRO A 60 -13.60 11.69 45.51
N ASN A 61 -14.24 11.21 44.46
CA ASN A 61 -14.11 11.74 43.10
C ASN A 61 -15.47 12.02 42.46
N ASP A 62 -16.55 11.90 43.25
CA ASP A 62 -17.94 12.06 42.81
C ASP A 62 -18.35 11.15 41.64
N GLY A 63 -17.63 10.04 41.43
CA GLY A 63 -17.95 8.94 40.51
C GLY A 63 -18.11 7.62 41.26
N ASP A 64 -17.04 6.83 41.34
CA ASP A 64 -17.03 5.56 42.08
C ASP A 64 -16.88 5.73 43.60
N ILE A 65 -16.38 6.88 44.08
CA ILE A 65 -16.29 7.19 45.50
C ILE A 65 -17.06 8.47 45.79
N LEU A 66 -18.21 8.33 46.45
CA LEU A 66 -19.11 9.43 46.77
C LEU A 66 -18.94 9.88 48.23
N THR A 67 -18.77 11.19 48.45
CA THR A 67 -18.78 11.77 49.81
C THR A 67 -20.18 11.72 50.43
N LEU A 68 -20.30 11.27 51.68
CA LEU A 68 -21.56 11.26 52.43
C LEU A 68 -21.62 12.39 53.46
N ALA A 69 -22.82 12.87 53.78
CA ALA A 69 -23.04 13.96 54.73
C ALA A 69 -22.51 13.69 56.16
N ASN A 70 -22.31 12.42 56.52
CA ASN A 70 -21.80 12.01 57.82
C ASN A 70 -20.26 11.81 57.86
N GLY A 71 -19.54 12.18 56.79
CA GLY A 71 -18.08 12.07 56.69
C GLY A 71 -17.55 10.70 56.26
N LEU A 72 -18.44 9.73 56.01
CA LEU A 72 -18.09 8.45 55.36
C LEU A 72 -18.08 8.60 53.83
N VAL A 73 -17.67 7.55 53.14
CA VAL A 73 -17.74 7.45 51.68
C VAL A 73 -18.53 6.23 51.24
N ALA A 74 -19.23 6.34 50.12
CA ALA A 74 -19.84 5.22 49.43
C ALA A 74 -18.95 4.80 48.26
N VAL A 75 -18.45 3.56 48.29
CA VAL A 75 -17.48 3.02 47.32
C VAL A 75 -18.17 2.01 46.40
N LEU A 76 -18.13 2.26 45.09
CA LEU A 76 -18.76 1.45 44.05
C LEU A 76 -18.28 -0.01 44.09
N GLN A 77 -19.21 -0.96 44.01
CA GLN A 77 -18.97 -2.41 44.08
C GLN A 77 -19.34 -3.17 42.80
N GLU A 78 -19.50 -2.51 41.67
CA GLU A 78 -19.78 -3.17 40.39
C GLU A 78 -18.58 -3.98 39.90
N ARG A 79 -18.71 -5.32 39.79
CA ARG A 79 -17.60 -6.24 39.46
C ARG A 79 -17.77 -7.02 38.16
N GLU A 80 -18.88 -6.83 37.45
CA GLU A 80 -19.14 -7.53 36.17
C GLU A 80 -18.92 -6.63 34.97
N ALA A 81 -19.47 -5.41 35.01
CA ALA A 81 -19.30 -4.37 34.01
C ALA A 81 -19.72 -3.02 34.60
N VAL A 82 -19.28 -1.94 33.98
CA VAL A 82 -19.74 -0.59 34.33
C VAL A 82 -20.22 0.20 33.10
N ASN A 83 -21.06 1.20 33.33
CA ASN A 83 -21.53 2.14 32.31
C ASN A 83 -21.26 3.60 32.74
N TYR A 84 -21.41 4.55 31.83
CA TYR A 84 -21.03 5.95 32.10
C TYR A 84 -21.93 6.66 33.09
N ARG A 85 -23.22 6.29 33.16
CA ARG A 85 -24.18 6.93 34.07
C ARG A 85 -23.96 6.51 35.52
N MET A 86 -23.38 5.35 35.78
CA MET A 86 -22.95 4.96 37.14
C MET A 86 -21.91 5.92 37.74
N PHE A 87 -21.23 6.70 36.88
CA PHE A 87 -20.24 7.71 37.25
C PHE A 87 -20.78 9.13 37.09
N GLY A 88 -22.08 9.28 36.81
CA GLY A 88 -22.76 10.57 36.73
C GLY A 88 -22.74 11.26 35.37
N ALA A 89 -22.42 10.57 34.28
CA ALA A 89 -22.55 11.14 32.93
C ALA A 89 -23.99 11.64 32.70
N VAL A 90 -24.13 12.82 32.10
CA VAL A 90 -25.40 13.57 32.02
C VAL A 90 -26.05 13.39 30.65
N GLY A 91 -25.30 13.60 29.57
CA GLY A 91 -25.81 13.50 28.20
C GLY A 91 -26.81 14.61 27.84
N ASP A 92 -26.55 15.86 28.25
CA ASP A 92 -27.43 17.02 28.04
C ASP A 92 -26.97 17.98 26.93
N GLY A 93 -25.82 17.73 26.30
CA GLY A 93 -25.20 18.65 25.33
C GLY A 93 -24.38 19.78 25.95
N GLU A 94 -24.47 19.99 27.26
CA GLU A 94 -23.79 21.08 27.98
C GLU A 94 -22.62 20.56 28.82
N ASN A 95 -22.80 19.44 29.51
CA ASN A 95 -21.77 18.78 30.29
C ASN A 95 -20.65 18.23 29.39
N ASP A 96 -19.42 18.18 29.93
CA ASP A 96 -18.36 17.36 29.35
C ASP A 96 -18.44 15.96 29.96
N ASP A 97 -19.24 15.09 29.33
CA ASP A 97 -19.43 13.70 29.75
C ASP A 97 -18.12 12.90 29.71
N GLY A 98 -17.11 13.39 28.98
CA GLY A 98 -15.78 12.81 28.94
C GLY A 98 -15.15 12.63 30.32
N VAL A 99 -15.46 13.52 31.28
CA VAL A 99 -14.96 13.41 32.67
C VAL A 99 -15.46 12.12 33.33
N GLN A 100 -16.77 11.87 33.26
CA GLN A 100 -17.38 10.69 33.86
C GLN A 100 -17.03 9.41 33.08
N MET A 101 -16.92 9.51 31.76
CA MET A 101 -16.41 8.41 30.93
C MET A 101 -14.99 8.02 31.36
N LYS A 102 -14.12 8.99 31.61
CA LYS A 102 -12.74 8.74 32.07
C LYS A 102 -12.71 7.98 33.39
N LEU A 103 -13.51 8.41 34.38
CA LEU A 103 -13.63 7.70 35.66
C LEU A 103 -14.14 6.26 35.49
N ALA A 104 -15.16 6.07 34.64
CA ALA A 104 -15.70 4.73 34.35
C ALA A 104 -14.65 3.79 33.77
N HIS A 105 -13.85 4.31 32.82
CA HIS A 105 -12.76 3.57 32.20
C HIS A 105 -11.61 3.30 33.18
N GLU A 106 -11.22 4.26 34.01
CA GLU A 106 -10.21 4.06 35.06
C GLU A 106 -10.64 2.99 36.07
N TYR A 107 -11.89 3.03 36.52
CA TYR A 107 -12.46 1.99 37.38
C TYR A 107 -12.47 0.63 36.69
N ALA A 108 -12.91 0.58 35.42
CA ALA A 108 -12.95 -0.65 34.64
C ALA A 108 -11.56 -1.27 34.46
N ASN A 109 -10.55 -0.45 34.18
CA ASN A 109 -9.16 -0.89 34.03
C ASN A 109 -8.60 -1.43 35.35
N ASN A 110 -8.81 -0.71 36.47
CA ASN A 110 -8.32 -1.11 37.79
C ASN A 110 -8.93 -2.44 38.27
N HIS A 111 -10.19 -2.69 37.90
CA HIS A 111 -10.91 -3.90 38.30
C HIS A 111 -10.91 -5.00 37.24
N ARG A 112 -10.32 -4.74 36.06
CA ARG A 112 -10.25 -5.66 34.91
C ARG A 112 -11.63 -6.12 34.42
N ILE A 113 -12.59 -5.19 34.42
CA ILE A 113 -13.96 -5.43 33.94
C ILE A 113 -14.22 -4.62 32.66
N PRO A 114 -15.15 -5.03 31.80
CA PRO A 114 -15.51 -4.28 30.61
C PRO A 114 -16.35 -3.03 30.92
N VAL A 115 -16.31 -2.07 29.99
CA VAL A 115 -17.31 -0.99 29.92
C VAL A 115 -18.42 -1.40 28.96
N ILE A 116 -19.66 -1.44 29.45
CA ILE A 116 -20.85 -1.78 28.64
C ILE A 116 -21.83 -0.61 28.73
N ASN A 117 -21.93 0.16 27.66
CA ASN A 117 -22.88 1.26 27.54
C ASN A 117 -23.55 1.17 26.17
N LEU A 118 -24.72 0.53 26.07
CA LEU A 118 -25.27 0.12 24.76
C LEU A 118 -26.09 1.19 24.03
N SER A 119 -26.38 2.31 24.70
CA SER A 119 -27.20 3.40 24.19
C SER A 119 -26.96 4.70 24.97
N GLY A 120 -27.38 5.83 24.40
CA GLY A 120 -27.26 7.16 24.99
C GLY A 120 -26.45 8.08 24.10
N GLU A 121 -26.49 9.38 24.40
CA GLU A 121 -25.73 10.41 23.72
C GLU A 121 -24.84 11.09 24.76
N PHE A 122 -23.55 11.28 24.44
CA PHE A 122 -22.57 11.83 25.36
C PHE A 122 -21.65 12.83 24.64
N TRP A 123 -21.36 13.95 25.29
CA TRP A 123 -20.55 15.03 24.73
C TRP A 123 -19.16 15.02 25.34
N ILE A 124 -18.13 14.86 24.49
CA ILE A 124 -16.72 14.92 24.87
C ILE A 124 -16.19 16.27 24.42
N LYS A 125 -16.03 17.19 25.37
CA LYS A 125 -15.62 18.56 25.14
C LYS A 125 -14.13 18.74 25.38
N GLU A 126 -13.72 19.10 26.59
CA GLU A 126 -12.32 19.36 26.94
C GLU A 126 -11.57 18.08 27.31
N THR A 127 -12.28 17.06 27.75
CA THR A 127 -11.68 15.83 28.24
C THR A 127 -10.95 15.08 27.13
N THR A 128 -9.71 14.70 27.44
CA THR A 128 -8.83 13.90 26.59
C THR A 128 -8.25 12.75 27.38
N ALA A 129 -7.60 11.83 26.68
CA ALA A 129 -6.88 10.70 27.26
C ALA A 129 -7.77 9.79 28.13
N ILE A 130 -8.96 9.45 27.65
CA ILE A 130 -9.83 8.42 28.25
C ILE A 130 -9.15 7.05 28.06
N PRO A 131 -8.70 6.37 29.13
CA PRO A 131 -7.83 5.21 29.01
C PRO A 131 -8.63 3.92 28.80
N ILE A 132 -8.39 3.18 27.73
CA ILE A 132 -9.03 1.90 27.44
C ILE A 132 -7.99 0.78 27.54
N MET A 133 -8.10 -0.08 28.55
CA MET A 133 -7.27 -1.28 28.70
C MET A 133 -8.11 -2.57 28.67
N THR A 134 -9.41 -2.47 28.98
CA THR A 134 -10.38 -3.59 28.92
C THR A 134 -11.33 -3.47 27.72
N SER A 135 -12.07 -4.53 27.44
CA SER A 135 -13.02 -4.56 26.32
C SER A 135 -14.21 -3.63 26.55
N VAL A 136 -14.74 -3.08 25.46
CA VAL A 136 -15.79 -2.06 25.47
C VAL A 136 -16.90 -2.45 24.51
N ARG A 137 -18.15 -2.29 24.97
CA ARG A 137 -19.35 -2.47 24.14
C ARG A 137 -20.21 -1.21 24.20
N TRP A 138 -20.22 -0.47 23.10
CA TRP A 138 -20.97 0.77 22.96
C TRP A 138 -22.32 0.61 22.26
N GLY A 139 -22.55 -0.49 21.54
CA GLY A 139 -23.81 -0.70 20.82
C GLY A 139 -24.16 0.51 19.96
N GLN A 140 -25.32 1.12 20.24
CA GLN A 140 -25.86 2.29 19.54
C GLN A 140 -25.56 3.64 20.23
N THR A 141 -24.63 3.67 21.20
CA THR A 141 -24.21 4.91 21.86
C THR A 141 -23.63 5.90 20.85
N GLN A 142 -23.98 7.17 21.01
CA GLN A 142 -23.47 8.26 20.20
C GLN A 142 -22.55 9.15 21.03
N PHE A 143 -21.44 9.55 20.43
CA PHE A 143 -20.44 10.42 21.02
C PHE A 143 -20.28 11.66 20.15
N HIS A 144 -20.38 12.83 20.77
CA HIS A 144 -20.21 14.13 20.14
C HIS A 144 -18.84 14.68 20.55
N ILE A 145 -17.91 14.79 19.60
CA ILE A 145 -16.54 15.26 19.84
C ILE A 145 -16.43 16.70 19.36
N ASP A 146 -16.22 17.61 20.32
CA ASP A 146 -15.96 19.02 20.03
C ASP A 146 -14.50 19.21 19.64
N GLU A 147 -14.23 19.29 18.33
CA GLU A 147 -12.87 19.36 17.80
C GLU A 147 -12.12 20.64 18.17
N LYS A 148 -12.81 21.70 18.64
CA LYS A 148 -12.14 22.94 19.07
C LYS A 148 -11.19 22.73 20.25
N TYR A 149 -11.38 21.64 20.99
CA TYR A 149 -10.54 21.23 22.13
C TYR A 149 -9.53 20.13 21.79
N ASN A 150 -9.42 19.71 20.54
CA ASN A 150 -8.41 18.73 20.16
C ASN A 150 -7.00 19.30 20.37
N LEU A 151 -6.07 18.47 20.84
CA LEU A 151 -4.69 18.86 21.11
C LEU A 151 -3.72 18.09 20.21
N PRO A 152 -2.50 18.61 19.94
CA PRO A 152 -1.50 17.90 19.14
C PRO A 152 -1.19 16.48 19.64
N SER A 153 -1.01 16.32 20.96
CA SER A 153 -0.49 15.09 21.58
C SER A 153 -1.48 14.36 22.50
N ALA A 154 -2.72 14.85 22.66
CA ALA A 154 -3.73 14.24 23.52
C ALA A 154 -4.97 13.80 22.71
N PRO A 155 -5.10 12.50 22.39
CA PRO A 155 -6.28 11.96 21.71
C PRO A 155 -7.46 11.86 22.69
N ARG A 156 -8.67 11.62 22.16
CA ARG A 156 -9.87 11.39 22.99
C ARG A 156 -9.77 10.08 23.76
N PHE A 157 -9.41 9.00 23.06
CA PHE A 157 -9.28 7.66 23.63
C PHE A 157 -7.83 7.14 23.49
N LEU A 158 -7.30 6.59 24.57
CA LEU A 158 -5.98 5.95 24.62
C LEU A 158 -6.16 4.45 24.84
N VAL A 159 -5.91 3.64 23.81
CA VAL A 159 -5.92 2.18 23.95
C VAL A 159 -4.51 1.72 24.33
N LEU A 160 -4.35 1.23 25.56
CA LEU A 160 -3.03 1.01 26.18
C LEU A 160 -2.77 -0.45 26.53
N ASN A 161 -1.50 -0.85 26.48
CA ASN A 161 -1.05 -2.11 27.08
C ASN A 161 -1.21 -2.06 28.60
N ASP A 162 -1.49 -3.23 29.18
CA ASP A 162 -1.55 -3.47 30.62
C ASP A 162 -0.16 -3.49 31.28
N ARG A 163 0.90 -3.65 30.48
CA ARG A 163 2.29 -3.66 30.91
C ARG A 163 3.13 -2.66 30.10
N PRO A 164 4.12 -1.99 30.72
CA PRO A 164 4.96 -1.03 30.02
C PRO A 164 5.94 -1.71 29.07
N THR A 165 6.37 -0.98 28.03
CA THR A 165 7.53 -1.34 27.21
C THR A 165 8.79 -1.33 28.07
N VAL A 166 9.65 -2.33 27.88
CA VAL A 166 10.96 -2.42 28.55
C VAL A 166 12.10 -2.18 27.57
N THR A 167 13.16 -1.52 28.02
CA THR A 167 14.42 -1.43 27.28
C THR A 167 15.17 -2.75 27.41
N VAL A 168 15.68 -3.28 26.30
CA VAL A 168 16.57 -4.44 26.33
C VAL A 168 17.97 -3.95 26.68
N GLU A 169 18.52 -4.43 27.80
CA GLU A 169 19.89 -4.10 28.19
C GLU A 169 20.89 -4.79 27.24
N LEU A 170 21.64 -3.98 26.50
CA LEU A 170 22.61 -4.45 25.52
C LEU A 170 24.00 -4.51 26.17
N THR A 171 24.42 -5.69 26.64
CA THR A 171 25.86 -5.94 26.89
C THR A 171 26.60 -5.98 25.56
N ASP A 172 27.91 -5.75 25.56
CA ASP A 172 28.73 -5.80 24.35
C ASP A 172 28.59 -7.14 23.62
N GLU A 173 28.51 -8.25 24.37
CA GLU A 173 28.31 -9.59 23.84
C GLU A 173 26.93 -9.77 23.19
N LEU A 174 25.85 -9.36 23.88
CA LEU A 174 24.50 -9.47 23.33
C LEU A 174 24.35 -8.61 22.07
N LYS A 175 24.87 -7.38 22.12
CA LYS A 175 24.84 -6.45 20.99
C LYS A 175 25.55 -7.04 19.77
N ALA A 176 26.74 -7.60 19.94
CA ALA A 176 27.48 -8.24 18.86
C ALA A 176 26.71 -9.42 18.23
N VAL A 177 26.10 -10.28 19.05
CA VAL A 177 25.30 -11.41 18.55
C VAL A 177 24.04 -10.93 17.82
N LEU A 178 23.36 -9.91 18.34
CA LEU A 178 22.18 -9.35 17.70
C LEU A 178 22.51 -8.64 16.38
N LEU A 179 23.63 -7.95 16.26
CA LEU A 179 24.08 -7.37 14.98
C LEU A 179 24.30 -8.45 13.92
N GLU A 180 24.80 -9.61 14.33
CA GLU A 180 24.95 -10.74 13.41
C GLU A 180 23.59 -11.33 13.02
N LYS A 181 22.64 -11.44 13.95
CA LYS A 181 21.36 -12.15 13.72
C LYS A 181 20.24 -11.27 13.18
N ILE A 182 20.26 -9.96 13.39
CA ILE A 182 19.23 -9.04 12.90
C ILE A 182 19.60 -8.61 11.48
N ARG A 183 19.34 -9.53 10.53
CA ARG A 183 19.60 -9.33 9.10
C ARG A 183 18.56 -10.06 8.24
N PRO A 184 18.39 -9.66 6.97
CA PRO A 184 17.42 -10.30 6.08
C PRO A 184 17.56 -11.82 6.01
N GLY A 185 16.40 -12.51 5.97
CA GLY A 185 16.31 -13.97 5.88
C GLY A 185 16.39 -14.73 7.22
N VAL A 186 16.77 -14.08 8.32
CA VAL A 186 16.73 -14.71 9.65
C VAL A 186 15.29 -14.89 10.12
N GLN A 187 15.01 -16.02 10.79
CA GLN A 187 13.68 -16.39 11.28
C GLN A 187 13.66 -16.80 12.76
N VAL A 188 14.84 -16.92 13.39
CA VAL A 188 14.99 -17.34 14.79
C VAL A 188 16.16 -16.59 15.41
N ILE A 189 15.94 -15.96 16.56
CA ILE A 189 16.92 -15.24 17.39
C ILE A 189 16.77 -15.75 18.84
N PRO A 190 17.46 -16.85 19.22
CA PRO A 190 17.33 -17.49 20.53
C PRO A 190 17.64 -16.56 21.71
N GLU A 191 18.53 -15.59 21.53
CA GLU A 191 18.92 -14.61 22.55
C GLU A 191 17.77 -13.69 22.97
N LEU A 192 16.74 -13.58 22.11
CA LEU A 192 15.52 -12.85 22.42
C LEU A 192 14.38 -13.75 22.92
N ALA A 193 14.59 -15.06 23.10
CA ALA A 193 13.53 -15.99 23.54
C ALA A 193 12.89 -15.61 24.88
N GLN A 194 13.64 -14.98 25.79
CA GLN A 194 13.10 -14.43 27.04
C GLN A 194 12.04 -13.33 26.84
N TYR A 195 11.98 -12.74 25.64
CA TYR A 195 10.98 -11.76 25.23
C TYR A 195 9.88 -12.39 24.37
N ALA A 196 9.65 -13.70 24.46
CA ALA A 196 8.45 -14.33 23.89
C ALA A 196 7.20 -13.53 24.30
N GLY A 197 6.29 -13.30 23.36
CA GLY A 197 5.13 -12.45 23.59
C GLY A 197 5.35 -10.96 23.39
N HIS A 198 6.53 -10.51 22.95
CA HIS A 198 6.86 -9.09 22.80
C HIS A 198 7.05 -8.69 21.33
N LEU A 199 6.64 -7.47 21.03
CA LEU A 199 7.01 -6.73 19.83
C LEU A 199 8.35 -6.04 20.08
N ILE A 200 9.38 -6.48 19.38
CA ILE A 200 10.73 -5.91 19.45
C ILE A 200 10.85 -4.79 18.43
N THR A 201 11.31 -3.62 18.88
CA THR A 201 11.74 -2.51 18.02
C THR A 201 13.23 -2.28 18.18
N VAL A 202 13.95 -2.25 17.05
CA VAL A 202 15.39 -2.02 16.97
C VAL A 202 15.63 -0.74 16.18
N ILE A 203 16.48 0.15 16.68
CA ILE A 203 16.72 1.46 16.06
C ILE A 203 18.21 1.75 16.07
N ASP A 204 18.72 2.18 14.92
CA ASP A 204 19.97 2.93 14.78
C ASP A 204 19.65 4.34 14.31
N ASP A 205 19.66 5.30 15.24
CA ASP A 205 19.40 6.70 14.95
C ASP A 205 20.62 7.43 14.34
N GLN A 206 21.81 6.80 14.35
CA GLN A 206 23.00 7.34 13.69
C GLN A 206 23.01 7.04 12.18
N ASP A 207 22.32 5.98 11.75
CA ASP A 207 22.10 5.70 10.33
C ASP A 207 20.75 6.26 9.85
N ARG A 208 20.81 7.27 8.98
CA ARG A 208 19.64 7.96 8.42
C ARG A 208 19.42 7.58 6.97
N ILE A 209 18.34 6.83 6.74
CA ILE A 209 17.86 6.39 5.42
C ILE A 209 16.55 7.11 5.06
N GLY A 210 15.97 6.90 3.89
CA GLY A 210 14.62 7.44 3.64
C GLY A 210 14.58 8.94 3.38
N ILE A 211 15.67 9.59 2.94
CA ILE A 211 15.65 11.04 2.74
C ILE A 211 14.66 11.41 1.64
N ARG A 212 13.76 12.36 1.93
CA ARG A 212 12.68 12.74 1.02
C ARG A 212 13.16 13.76 -0.02
N ALA A 213 13.10 13.40 -1.29
CA ALA A 213 13.46 14.31 -2.38
C ALA A 213 12.48 15.50 -2.47
N GLY A 214 13.01 16.71 -2.66
CA GLY A 214 12.23 17.94 -2.81
C GLY A 214 11.64 18.51 -1.51
N TYR A 215 12.07 18.05 -0.34
CA TYR A 215 11.64 18.57 0.95
C TYR A 215 12.86 19.00 1.79
N GLU A 216 13.19 20.29 1.73
CA GLU A 216 14.33 20.85 2.47
C GLU A 216 14.20 20.60 3.98
N GLY A 217 15.33 20.25 4.62
CA GLY A 217 15.37 19.96 6.05
C GLY A 217 14.87 18.57 6.47
N ASN A 218 14.38 17.74 5.55
CA ASN A 218 14.10 16.33 5.86
C ASN A 218 15.42 15.59 6.18
N ARG A 219 15.50 14.99 7.37
CA ARG A 219 16.69 14.25 7.83
C ARG A 219 16.59 12.73 7.61
N GLY A 220 15.71 12.28 6.72
CA GLY A 220 15.37 10.86 6.58
C GLY A 220 14.70 10.28 7.82
N TRP A 221 14.86 8.98 8.00
CA TRP A 221 14.38 8.12 9.09
C TRP A 221 15.56 7.37 9.67
N ALA A 222 15.53 7.09 10.97
CA ALA A 222 16.48 6.14 11.56
C ALA A 222 16.33 4.80 10.82
N ARG A 223 17.42 4.08 10.62
CA ARG A 223 17.31 2.67 10.26
C ARG A 223 16.65 1.97 11.43
N GLU A 224 15.50 1.39 11.18
CA GLU A 224 14.74 0.73 12.24
C GLU A 224 14.08 -0.56 11.75
N GLU A 225 13.90 -1.46 12.69
CA GLU A 225 13.29 -2.76 12.50
C GLU A 225 12.25 -3.09 13.56
N LEU A 226 11.27 -3.90 13.17
CA LEU A 226 10.13 -4.28 13.98
C LEU A 226 9.72 -5.72 13.70
N PHE A 227 9.76 -6.57 14.73
CA PHE A 227 9.33 -7.97 14.65
C PHE A 227 8.80 -8.46 15.99
N TYR A 228 7.90 -9.44 15.96
CA TYR A 228 7.36 -10.08 17.16
C TYR A 228 8.14 -11.35 17.48
N VAL A 229 8.38 -11.63 18.76
CA VAL A 229 9.11 -12.82 19.21
C VAL A 229 8.14 -13.85 19.80
N GLU A 230 8.21 -15.05 19.24
CA GLU A 230 7.54 -16.27 19.68
C GLU A 230 8.45 -17.13 20.56
N GLU A 231 7.86 -18.18 21.13
CA GLU A 231 8.57 -19.20 21.91
C GLU A 231 9.85 -19.69 21.21
N GLY A 232 10.93 -19.86 21.99
CA GLY A 232 12.24 -20.28 21.47
C GLY A 232 12.96 -19.23 20.59
N GLY A 233 12.46 -17.99 20.53
CA GLY A 233 13.08 -16.89 19.79
C GLY A 233 12.70 -16.85 18.31
N ARG A 234 11.70 -17.61 17.86
CA ARG A 234 11.18 -17.51 16.49
C ARG A 234 10.60 -16.11 16.27
N ILE A 235 10.83 -15.50 15.10
CA ILE A 235 10.31 -14.16 14.82
C ILE A 235 9.14 -14.18 13.83
N ILE A 236 8.23 -13.22 13.99
CA ILE A 236 7.18 -12.87 13.01
C ILE A 236 7.44 -11.46 12.53
N GLY A 237 7.43 -11.27 11.20
CA GLY A 237 7.84 -10.03 10.57
C GLY A 237 9.25 -10.17 10.03
N ASP A 238 9.38 -10.17 8.70
CA ASP A 238 10.68 -10.29 8.05
C ASP A 238 11.57 -9.11 8.39
N ILE A 239 12.87 -9.36 8.50
CA ILE A 239 13.88 -8.32 8.65
C ILE A 239 14.23 -7.79 7.25
N ALA A 240 14.06 -6.50 7.03
CA ALA A 240 14.30 -5.81 5.76
C ALA A 240 15.70 -5.19 5.70
N PHE A 241 16.31 -4.90 6.85
CA PHE A 241 17.61 -4.24 6.92
C PHE A 241 18.62 -5.01 7.77
N ALA A 242 19.88 -5.00 7.34
CA ALA A 242 21.02 -5.26 8.21
C ALA A 242 21.44 -3.96 8.91
N PHE A 243 22.15 -4.08 10.03
CA PHE A 243 22.60 -2.97 10.85
C PHE A 243 24.11 -3.04 11.06
N GLU A 244 24.74 -1.87 11.13
CA GLU A 244 26.15 -1.74 11.57
C GLU A 244 26.22 -1.49 13.08
N ASP A 245 25.22 -0.80 13.64
CA ASP A 245 25.10 -0.57 15.07
C ASP A 245 23.63 -0.53 15.56
N PHE A 246 23.43 -0.49 16.87
CA PHE A 246 22.13 -0.18 17.49
C PHE A 246 22.27 0.95 18.50
N THR A 247 21.35 1.93 18.40
CA THR A 247 21.16 2.98 19.41
C THR A 247 20.15 2.58 20.48
N SER A 248 19.14 1.77 20.14
CA SER A 248 18.18 1.25 21.12
C SER A 248 17.53 -0.04 20.65
N VAL A 249 17.21 -0.90 21.61
CA VAL A 249 16.35 -2.08 21.44
C VAL A 249 15.32 -2.05 22.55
N SER A 250 14.04 -2.22 22.19
CA SER A 250 12.93 -2.21 23.14
C SER A 250 11.99 -3.38 22.91
N ALA A 251 11.44 -3.92 23.99
CA ALA A 251 10.46 -5.00 23.97
C ALA A 251 9.12 -4.49 24.51
N THR A 252 8.13 -4.38 23.63
CA THR A 252 6.77 -3.99 23.99
C THR A 252 5.93 -5.24 24.22
N PRO A 253 5.43 -5.49 25.44
CA PRO A 253 4.63 -6.68 25.71
C PRO A 253 3.34 -6.65 24.90
N CYS A 254 3.00 -7.77 24.26
CA CYS A 254 1.68 -7.99 23.68
C CYS A 254 0.86 -8.83 24.66
N SER A 255 -0.40 -8.47 24.87
CA SER A 255 -1.27 -9.22 25.76
C SER A 255 -1.57 -10.62 25.21
N ASP A 256 -1.94 -11.55 26.08
CA ASP A 256 -2.33 -12.92 25.74
C ASP A 256 -3.79 -13.03 25.28
N VAL A 257 -4.59 -12.00 25.53
CA VAL A 257 -5.99 -11.86 25.10
C VAL A 257 -6.20 -10.61 24.22
N TYR A 258 -7.22 -10.65 23.37
CA TYR A 258 -7.64 -9.47 22.60
C TYR A 258 -8.47 -8.52 23.44
N THR A 259 -8.25 -7.22 23.25
CA THR A 259 -9.20 -6.18 23.67
C THR A 259 -10.10 -5.82 22.50
N VAL A 260 -11.42 -5.94 22.69
CA VAL A 260 -12.41 -5.62 21.65
C VAL A 260 -13.14 -4.33 22.02
N ILE A 261 -13.11 -3.35 21.12
CA ILE A 261 -13.88 -2.10 21.22
C ILE A 261 -14.95 -2.15 20.12
N GLU A 262 -16.20 -2.33 20.52
CA GLU A 262 -17.30 -2.63 19.60
C GLU A 262 -18.44 -1.62 19.72
N GLY A 263 -18.93 -1.15 18.58
CA GLY A 263 -20.05 -0.21 18.52
C GLY A 263 -19.60 1.24 18.67
N GLY A 264 -20.56 2.16 18.61
CA GLY A 264 -20.35 3.60 18.77
C GLY A 264 -20.48 4.40 17.46
N GLY A 265 -21.33 5.41 17.50
CA GLY A 265 -21.40 6.47 16.49
C GLY A 265 -20.66 7.70 16.98
N PHE A 266 -19.78 8.26 16.16
CA PHE A 266 -18.98 9.44 16.48
C PHE A 266 -19.35 10.58 15.55
N TYR A 267 -19.87 11.66 16.13
CA TYR A 267 -20.12 12.92 15.47
C TYR A 267 -19.01 13.89 15.86
N VAL A 268 -18.35 14.48 14.87
CA VAL A 268 -17.30 15.47 15.09
C VAL A 268 -17.76 16.84 14.59
N SER A 269 -17.37 17.90 15.30
CA SER A 269 -17.85 19.25 14.99
C SER A 269 -17.38 19.80 13.63
N GLY A 270 -16.25 19.33 13.09
CA GLY A 270 -15.67 19.85 11.84
C GLY A 270 -14.90 21.16 12.02
N GLU A 271 -14.76 21.65 13.26
CA GLU A 271 -14.12 22.93 13.59
C GLU A 271 -12.61 22.82 13.76
N SER A 272 -11.93 23.97 13.72
CA SER A 272 -10.49 24.03 14.00
C SER A 272 -10.22 24.01 15.51
N PRO A 273 -9.19 23.30 15.97
CA PRO A 273 -8.69 23.40 17.34
C PRO A 273 -8.26 24.82 17.71
N ASN A 274 -8.57 25.25 18.94
CA ASN A 274 -8.20 26.56 19.50
C ASN A 274 -6.75 26.61 19.99
N THR A 275 -5.82 26.01 19.25
CA THR A 275 -4.39 25.94 19.62
C THR A 275 -3.52 26.94 18.86
N GLY A 276 -4.06 27.54 17.79
CA GLY A 276 -3.32 28.45 16.89
C GLY A 276 -2.25 27.76 16.03
N SER A 277 -2.13 26.42 16.11
CA SER A 277 -1.14 25.65 15.36
C SER A 277 -1.76 25.03 14.09
N PRO A 278 -1.16 25.18 12.91
CA PRO A 278 -1.61 24.49 11.70
C PRO A 278 -1.14 23.01 11.64
N GLY A 279 -0.38 22.56 12.65
CA GLY A 279 0.18 21.21 12.71
C GLY A 279 -0.86 20.10 12.94
N TYR A 280 -0.36 18.88 13.08
CA TYR A 280 -1.21 17.70 13.31
C TYR A 280 -1.84 17.71 14.71
N HIS A 281 -3.15 17.51 14.75
CA HIS A 281 -3.93 17.34 15.97
C HIS A 281 -4.45 15.91 16.10
N SER A 282 -4.43 15.42 17.33
CA SER A 282 -5.04 14.14 17.70
C SER A 282 -6.56 14.30 17.75
N ASN A 283 -7.27 13.28 17.29
CA ASN A 283 -8.73 13.21 17.39
C ASN A 283 -9.11 11.93 18.18
N GLY A 284 -9.86 10.99 17.59
CA GLY A 284 -10.45 9.83 18.27
C GLY A 284 -9.47 8.97 19.08
N PHE A 285 -8.93 7.93 18.46
CA PHE A 285 -8.20 6.84 19.11
C PHE A 285 -6.70 6.92 18.83
N SER A 286 -5.88 6.87 19.89
CA SER A 286 -4.50 6.40 19.77
C SER A 286 -4.41 4.97 20.28
N ILE A 287 -4.07 4.06 19.38
CA ILE A 287 -4.00 2.62 19.61
C ILE A 287 -2.54 2.24 19.77
N ARG A 288 -2.17 1.94 21.02
CA ARG A 288 -0.80 1.56 21.43
C ARG A 288 -0.79 0.19 22.11
N ARG A 289 -1.87 -0.57 21.92
CA ARG A 289 -2.09 -1.90 22.45
C ARG A 289 -2.09 -2.92 21.31
N SER A 290 -1.17 -3.88 21.36
CA SER A 290 -1.20 -5.04 20.47
C SER A 290 -2.41 -5.93 20.75
N ARG A 291 -2.84 -6.73 19.78
CA ARG A 291 -4.01 -7.60 19.91
C ARG A 291 -5.27 -6.82 20.27
N THR A 292 -5.57 -5.85 19.42
CA THR A 292 -6.76 -4.99 19.55
C THR A 292 -7.67 -5.17 18.34
N ILE A 293 -8.97 -5.29 18.58
CA ILE A 293 -9.99 -5.27 17.52
C ILE A 293 -10.89 -4.06 17.80
N ILE A 294 -10.99 -3.15 16.83
CA ILE A 294 -12.00 -2.08 16.85
C ILE A 294 -12.98 -2.34 15.71
N ARG A 295 -14.27 -2.40 16.03
CA ARG A 295 -15.28 -2.76 15.05
C ARG A 295 -16.65 -2.13 15.25
N GLU A 296 -17.46 -2.17 14.19
CA GLU A 296 -18.86 -1.72 14.18
C GLU A 296 -18.99 -0.23 14.54
N GLN A 297 -18.20 0.62 13.88
CA GLN A 297 -18.15 2.06 14.18
C GLN A 297 -18.53 2.92 13.00
N TRP A 298 -19.18 4.04 13.31
CA TRP A 298 -19.49 5.07 12.33
C TRP A 298 -18.89 6.40 12.79
N VAL A 299 -18.22 7.10 11.89
CA VAL A 299 -17.63 8.42 12.12
C VAL A 299 -18.11 9.38 11.04
N GLY A 300 -18.68 10.50 11.45
CA GLY A 300 -19.16 11.56 10.57
C GLY A 300 -19.18 12.93 11.23
N LEU A 301 -19.59 13.94 10.48
CA LEU A 301 -19.81 15.29 11.00
C LEU A 301 -21.14 15.35 11.76
N GLU A 302 -21.23 16.29 12.69
CA GLU A 302 -22.51 16.69 13.29
C GLU A 302 -23.58 16.99 12.23
N PRO A 303 -24.87 16.71 12.48
CA PRO A 303 -25.95 17.05 11.56
C PRO A 303 -25.94 18.54 11.19
N GLY A 304 -25.82 18.84 9.89
CA GLY A 304 -25.77 20.20 9.37
C GLY A 304 -24.39 20.88 9.46
N ALA A 305 -23.38 20.22 10.02
CA ALA A 305 -22.02 20.74 10.07
C ALA A 305 -21.25 20.54 8.76
N HIS A 306 -20.20 21.34 8.58
CA HIS A 306 -19.27 21.28 7.46
C HIS A 306 -17.84 21.18 7.98
N ASP A 307 -16.96 20.46 7.26
CA ASP A 307 -15.55 20.38 7.62
C ASP A 307 -14.82 21.67 7.23
N VAL A 308 -14.81 22.61 8.17
CA VAL A 308 -14.16 23.92 8.06
C VAL A 308 -12.77 23.95 8.73
N CYS A 309 -12.35 22.84 9.34
CA CYS A 309 -11.08 22.70 10.05
C CYS A 309 -9.87 23.00 9.16
N LEU A 310 -8.97 23.86 9.64
CA LEU A 310 -7.72 24.21 8.97
C LEU A 310 -6.50 23.48 9.53
N ALA A 311 -6.66 22.82 10.68
CA ALA A 311 -5.61 22.00 11.28
C ALA A 311 -5.60 20.61 10.65
N ALA A 312 -4.41 20.06 10.44
CA ALA A 312 -4.29 18.69 9.96
C ALA A 312 -4.69 17.69 11.06
N ARG A 313 -5.45 16.66 10.70
CA ARG A 313 -5.80 15.56 11.61
C ARG A 313 -4.81 14.41 11.44
N SER A 314 -4.29 13.87 12.54
CA SER A 314 -3.31 12.77 12.51
C SER A 314 -3.96 11.40 12.25
N GLY A 315 -5.29 11.32 12.24
CA GLY A 315 -6.07 10.09 12.17
C GLY A 315 -7.14 10.07 13.26
N PHE A 316 -8.37 9.69 12.93
CA PHE A 316 -9.37 9.31 13.92
C PHE A 316 -9.00 7.97 14.57
N TYR A 317 -8.38 7.05 13.82
CA TYR A 317 -7.68 5.89 14.37
C TYR A 317 -6.20 6.03 14.10
N SER A 318 -5.38 6.09 15.14
CA SER A 318 -3.92 6.24 15.03
C SER A 318 -3.20 5.08 15.68
N LEU A 319 -2.57 4.21 14.89
CA LEU A 319 -1.89 3.01 15.37
C LEU A 319 -0.39 3.28 15.58
N SER A 320 0.17 2.91 16.73
CA SER A 320 1.59 3.16 17.00
C SER A 320 2.24 2.04 17.79
N ARG A 321 3.28 1.41 17.22
CA ARG A 321 4.03 0.30 17.84
C ARG A 321 3.11 -0.83 18.29
N VAL A 322 2.38 -1.39 17.34
CA VAL A 322 1.38 -2.43 17.59
C VAL A 322 1.65 -3.68 16.77
N PHE A 323 1.28 -4.82 17.34
CA PHE A 323 1.24 -6.11 16.70
C PHE A 323 -0.21 -6.60 16.67
N ASP A 324 -0.64 -7.12 15.52
CA ASP A 324 -1.89 -7.87 15.39
C ASP A 324 -3.14 -7.05 15.78
N VAL A 325 -3.41 -5.99 15.02
CA VAL A 325 -4.55 -5.08 15.24
C VAL A 325 -5.49 -5.12 14.04
N THR A 326 -6.79 -5.22 14.31
CA THR A 326 -7.84 -5.22 13.29
C THR A 326 -8.76 -4.01 13.45
N LEU A 327 -8.97 -3.30 12.34
CA LEU A 327 -10.08 -2.36 12.17
C LEU A 327 -11.11 -3.00 11.23
N GLU A 328 -12.35 -3.19 11.70
CA GLU A 328 -13.35 -3.99 10.98
C GLU A 328 -14.74 -3.35 10.98
N ASN A 329 -15.43 -3.32 9.83
CA ASN A 329 -16.80 -2.80 9.73
C ASN A 329 -16.91 -1.34 10.21
N ILE A 330 -16.06 -0.48 9.65
CA ILE A 330 -15.97 0.93 10.03
C ILE A 330 -16.31 1.83 8.85
N ARG A 331 -17.17 2.83 9.09
CA ARG A 331 -17.33 3.97 8.19
C ARG A 331 -16.63 5.19 8.81
N LEU A 332 -15.73 5.83 8.07
CA LEU A 332 -15.08 7.07 8.48
C LEU A 332 -14.83 8.03 7.30
N MET A 333 -14.38 9.25 7.60
CA MET A 333 -14.25 10.33 6.62
C MET A 333 -12.80 10.57 6.17
N PRO A 334 -12.57 10.69 4.86
CA PRO A 334 -11.46 11.49 4.33
C PRO A 334 -11.80 12.98 4.43
N TRP A 335 -10.95 13.76 5.11
CA TRP A 335 -11.20 15.18 5.41
C TRP A 335 -10.96 16.11 4.22
N ILE A 336 -11.64 17.25 4.19
CA ILE A 336 -11.45 18.29 3.18
C ILE A 336 -10.05 18.88 3.34
N TYR A 337 -9.31 18.96 2.23
CA TYR A 337 -7.96 19.50 2.20
C TYR A 337 -7.85 20.67 1.23
N ARG A 338 -8.34 20.49 -0.01
CA ARG A 338 -8.36 21.56 -1.01
C ARG A 338 -9.59 22.43 -0.79
N ARG A 339 -9.43 23.74 -0.91
CA ARG A 339 -10.52 24.73 -0.92
C ARG A 339 -10.30 25.74 -2.05
N GLN A 340 -11.39 26.34 -2.53
CA GLN A 340 -11.30 27.35 -3.59
C GLN A 340 -11.04 28.73 -2.98
N PRO A 341 -10.21 29.58 -3.61
CA PRO A 341 -10.01 30.96 -3.16
C PRO A 341 -11.36 31.70 -2.98
N PRO A 342 -11.53 32.52 -1.94
CA PRO A 342 -10.50 33.01 -1.01
C PRO A 342 -10.18 32.07 0.17
N GLU A 343 -10.82 30.90 0.27
CA GLU A 343 -10.58 29.97 1.37
C GLU A 343 -9.19 29.32 1.30
N GLN A 344 -8.56 29.15 2.47
CA GLN A 344 -7.25 28.52 2.57
C GLN A 344 -7.40 27.00 2.64
N SER A 345 -6.56 26.30 1.87
CA SER A 345 -6.42 24.85 1.97
C SER A 345 -5.66 24.47 3.24
N VAL A 346 -5.86 23.25 3.72
CA VAL A 346 -5.12 22.72 4.89
C VAL A 346 -3.64 22.61 4.53
N GLN A 347 -2.74 22.98 5.44
CA GLN A 347 -1.30 23.06 5.15
C GLN A 347 -0.65 21.67 4.95
N HIS A 348 -1.09 20.67 5.70
CA HIS A 348 -0.53 19.32 5.68
C HIS A 348 -1.58 18.29 5.27
N GLY A 349 -1.14 17.07 4.94
CA GLY A 349 -2.07 15.96 4.75
C GLY A 349 -2.92 15.75 6.00
N THR A 350 -4.19 15.38 5.83
CA THR A 350 -5.15 15.22 6.93
C THR A 350 -5.84 13.87 6.79
N TYR A 351 -5.83 13.07 7.86
CA TYR A 351 -6.13 11.64 7.77
C TYR A 351 -7.30 11.24 8.66
N GLY A 352 -8.08 10.27 8.19
CA GLY A 352 -9.03 9.50 8.98
C GLY A 352 -8.37 8.32 9.69
N ILE A 353 -7.32 7.71 9.12
CA ILE A 353 -6.49 6.68 9.76
C ILE A 353 -5.01 7.06 9.64
N GLY A 354 -4.34 7.15 10.77
CA GLY A 354 -2.89 7.32 10.85
C GLY A 354 -2.22 6.07 11.39
N GLY A 355 -0.92 5.94 11.15
CA GLY A 355 -0.17 4.93 11.87
C GLY A 355 1.32 4.90 11.61
N SER A 356 2.05 4.31 12.54
CA SER A 356 3.47 4.01 12.37
C SER A 356 3.89 2.78 13.15
N ARG A 357 4.83 1.99 12.64
CA ARG A 357 5.38 0.80 13.34
C ARG A 357 4.28 -0.20 13.62
N MET A 358 3.68 -0.67 12.55
CA MET A 358 2.53 -1.58 12.55
C MET A 358 2.96 -2.93 12.04
N LEU A 359 2.76 -4.00 12.81
CA LEU A 359 3.04 -5.36 12.39
C LEU A 359 1.76 -6.20 12.39
N ASN A 360 1.51 -6.93 11.31
CA ASN A 360 0.38 -7.86 11.18
C ASN A 360 -1.00 -7.19 11.38
N CYS A 361 -1.20 -6.00 10.82
CA CYS A 361 -2.47 -5.28 10.94
C CYS A 361 -3.44 -5.60 9.80
N VAL A 362 -4.74 -5.54 10.07
CA VAL A 362 -5.80 -5.82 9.09
C VAL A 362 -6.84 -4.71 9.08
N PHE A 363 -7.11 -4.16 7.91
CA PHE A 363 -8.28 -3.31 7.64
C PHE A 363 -9.29 -4.13 6.86
N ARG A 364 -10.47 -4.36 7.44
CA ARG A 364 -11.51 -5.18 6.83
C ARG A 364 -12.83 -4.45 6.74
N ASN A 365 -13.44 -4.45 5.56
CA ASN A 365 -14.76 -3.85 5.35
C ASN A 365 -14.84 -2.40 5.86
N ILE A 366 -13.81 -1.61 5.55
CA ILE A 366 -13.77 -0.19 5.87
C ILE A 366 -14.28 0.60 4.67
N THR A 367 -15.21 1.52 4.92
CA THR A 367 -15.66 2.50 3.94
C THR A 367 -15.15 3.88 4.31
N ALA A 368 -14.35 4.50 3.44
CA ALA A 368 -13.88 5.86 3.58
C ALA A 368 -13.55 6.47 2.22
N GLU A 369 -14.59 6.91 1.56
CA GLU A 369 -14.53 7.51 0.23
C GLU A 369 -15.06 8.95 0.29
N ALA A 370 -14.47 9.83 -0.51
CA ALA A 370 -14.86 11.22 -0.63
C ALA A 370 -14.47 11.78 -2.01
N GLY A 371 -14.98 12.97 -2.32
CA GLY A 371 -14.73 13.67 -3.57
C GLY A 371 -13.31 14.26 -3.69
N PRO A 372 -13.00 14.90 -4.83
CA PRO A 372 -11.64 15.35 -5.20
C PRO A 372 -11.04 16.45 -4.30
N MET A 373 -11.86 17.06 -3.45
CA MET A 373 -11.43 18.08 -2.49
C MET A 373 -10.84 17.48 -1.22
N SER A 374 -11.18 16.23 -0.90
CA SER A 374 -10.67 15.54 0.27
C SER A 374 -9.26 15.00 0.08
N TRP A 375 -8.50 14.96 1.17
CA TRP A 375 -7.22 14.23 1.20
C TRP A 375 -7.44 12.72 1.24
N GLY A 376 -6.35 11.95 1.18
CA GLY A 376 -6.41 10.50 1.37
C GLY A 376 -6.79 10.13 2.80
N VAL A 377 -7.67 9.14 2.96
CA VAL A 377 -8.16 8.69 4.27
C VAL A 377 -7.02 8.23 5.16
N PHE A 378 -6.00 7.55 4.64
CA PHE A 378 -4.93 7.05 5.49
C PHE A 378 -3.55 7.37 4.97
N GLY A 379 -2.63 7.57 5.91
CA GLY A 379 -1.21 7.80 5.71
C GLY A 379 -0.42 7.15 6.83
N THR A 380 0.47 6.22 6.47
CA THR A 380 1.20 5.39 7.44
C THR A 380 2.70 5.30 7.12
N ASN A 381 3.49 4.81 8.07
CA ASN A 381 4.94 4.59 7.93
C ASN A 381 5.36 3.31 8.63
N ILE A 382 6.31 2.57 8.07
CA ILE A 382 6.98 1.45 8.76
C ILE A 382 5.93 0.41 9.16
N ASN A 383 5.32 -0.17 8.13
CA ASN A 383 4.31 -1.21 8.28
C ASN A 383 4.87 -2.53 7.79
N LYS A 384 4.51 -3.63 8.46
CA LYS A 384 4.87 -4.99 8.05
C LYS A 384 3.67 -5.92 8.08
N ASN A 385 3.54 -6.78 7.07
CA ASN A 385 2.43 -7.74 6.95
C ASN A 385 1.06 -7.07 7.04
N PHE A 386 0.82 -6.04 6.22
CA PHE A 386 -0.39 -5.25 6.27
C PHE A 386 -1.44 -5.75 5.27
N ARG A 387 -2.68 -5.93 5.71
CA ARG A 387 -3.78 -6.45 4.88
C ARG A 387 -4.93 -5.45 4.78
N ILE A 388 -5.45 -5.28 3.58
CA ILE A 388 -6.66 -4.49 3.26
C ILE A 388 -7.63 -5.42 2.55
N GLU A 389 -8.77 -5.69 3.16
CA GLU A 389 -9.71 -6.73 2.73
C GLU A 389 -11.12 -6.15 2.61
N ARG A 390 -11.76 -6.29 1.44
CA ARG A 390 -13.16 -5.88 1.24
C ARG A 390 -13.42 -4.40 1.56
N CYS A 391 -12.43 -3.53 1.33
CA CYS A 391 -12.53 -2.11 1.69
C CYS A 391 -12.90 -1.24 0.49
N ARG A 392 -13.50 -0.08 0.77
CA ARG A 392 -13.71 1.01 -0.19
C ARG A 392 -13.06 2.29 0.34
N LEU A 393 -11.86 2.58 -0.12
CA LEU A 393 -11.01 3.67 0.40
C LEU A 393 -10.66 4.65 -0.72
N ASN A 394 -10.61 5.96 -0.46
CA ASN A 394 -10.17 6.89 -1.50
C ASN A 394 -8.65 6.84 -1.78
N ARG A 395 -7.85 6.37 -0.82
CA ARG A 395 -6.38 6.26 -0.91
C ARG A 395 -5.83 5.10 -0.08
N VAL A 396 -4.73 4.54 -0.56
CA VAL A 396 -3.78 3.71 0.20
C VAL A 396 -2.43 4.42 0.19
N ASP A 397 -1.94 4.91 1.35
CA ASP A 397 -0.69 5.68 1.42
C ASP A 397 0.28 5.16 2.48
N VAL A 398 1.46 4.77 2.03
CA VAL A 398 2.61 4.48 2.89
C VAL A 398 3.75 5.39 2.48
N HIS A 399 4.06 6.36 3.35
CA HIS A 399 5.06 7.40 3.09
C HIS A 399 6.46 6.81 3.07
N PHE A 400 6.82 6.10 4.13
CA PHE A 400 8.11 5.44 4.25
C PHE A 400 7.94 4.00 4.70
N HIS A 401 8.47 3.09 3.89
CA HIS A 401 8.73 1.67 4.17
C HIS A 401 7.53 0.81 4.59
N CYS A 402 6.87 0.17 3.62
CA CYS A 402 5.98 -0.97 3.84
C CYS A 402 6.69 -2.28 3.49
N TRP A 403 6.67 -3.29 4.34
CA TRP A 403 7.17 -4.63 4.04
C TRP A 403 6.04 -5.66 4.03
N ASN A 404 5.69 -6.20 2.88
CA ASN A 404 4.49 -7.01 2.65
C ASN A 404 3.16 -6.22 2.81
N LEU A 405 2.48 -5.97 1.69
CA LEU A 405 1.16 -5.36 1.58
C LEU A 405 0.24 -6.22 0.71
N TYR A 406 -0.89 -6.60 1.29
CA TYR A 406 -1.93 -7.40 0.63
C TYR A 406 -3.21 -6.59 0.50
N ILE A 407 -3.73 -6.43 -0.72
CA ILE A 407 -5.01 -5.75 -0.98
C ILE A 407 -5.91 -6.74 -1.72
N GLN A 408 -7.08 -7.04 -1.15
CA GLN A 408 -7.96 -8.06 -1.69
C GLN A 408 -9.41 -7.58 -1.72
N ASP A 409 -10.11 -7.89 -2.82
CA ASP A 409 -11.55 -7.68 -3.01
C ASP A 409 -11.97 -6.23 -2.68
N SER A 410 -11.13 -5.24 -3.04
CA SER A 410 -11.26 -3.85 -2.59
C SER A 410 -11.39 -2.84 -3.73
N GLU A 411 -11.94 -1.68 -3.42
CA GLU A 411 -12.05 -0.53 -4.33
C GLU A 411 -11.24 0.65 -3.81
N ILE A 412 -10.24 1.10 -4.58
CA ILE A 412 -9.39 2.24 -4.24
C ILE A 412 -9.68 3.42 -5.17
N GLY A 413 -10.10 4.54 -4.58
CA GLY A 413 -10.56 5.74 -5.27
C GLY A 413 -9.46 6.61 -5.90
N PHE A 414 -9.84 7.85 -6.23
CA PHE A 414 -9.07 8.75 -7.09
C PHE A 414 -7.68 9.12 -6.55
N ALA A 415 -7.49 9.17 -5.22
CA ALA A 415 -6.19 9.48 -4.64
C ALA A 415 -5.21 8.30 -4.73
N GLY A 416 -5.73 7.09 -4.96
CA GLY A 416 -4.99 5.94 -5.47
C GLY A 416 -4.13 5.21 -4.45
N ILE A 417 -3.29 4.30 -4.95
CA ILE A 417 -2.33 3.55 -4.15
C ILE A 417 -0.96 4.20 -4.33
N SER A 418 -0.41 4.75 -3.24
CA SER A 418 0.92 5.34 -3.23
C SER A 418 1.77 4.80 -2.10
N VAL A 419 2.77 3.99 -2.45
CA VAL A 419 3.55 3.21 -1.49
C VAL A 419 5.03 3.20 -1.84
N THR A 420 5.86 2.87 -0.85
CA THR A 420 7.28 2.59 -1.01
C THR A 420 7.66 1.51 0.01
N GLY A 421 8.63 0.64 -0.31
CA GLY A 421 9.06 -0.40 0.62
C GLY A 421 9.61 -1.64 -0.06
N GLY A 422 9.12 -2.82 0.32
CA GLY A 422 9.58 -4.12 -0.15
C GLY A 422 8.74 -5.31 0.32
N GLY A 423 9.26 -6.51 0.14
CA GLY A 423 8.53 -7.76 0.36
C GLY A 423 7.44 -7.98 -0.70
N ASP A 424 6.32 -8.57 -0.31
CA ASP A 424 5.21 -8.92 -1.20
C ASP A 424 4.18 -7.79 -1.33
N LEU A 425 4.06 -7.19 -2.51
CA LEU A 425 2.92 -6.34 -2.87
C LEU A 425 1.95 -7.14 -3.73
N PHE A 426 0.93 -7.71 -3.10
CA PHE A 426 -0.07 -8.51 -3.79
C PHE A 426 -1.43 -7.83 -3.78
N ILE A 427 -1.98 -7.60 -4.96
CA ILE A 427 -3.30 -7.02 -5.13
C ILE A 427 -4.15 -7.98 -5.97
N ASP A 428 -5.22 -8.47 -5.36
CA ASP A 428 -6.11 -9.48 -5.92
C ASP A 428 -7.55 -8.94 -6.03
N ASN A 429 -8.21 -9.20 -7.16
CA ASN A 429 -9.64 -8.95 -7.39
C ASN A 429 -10.10 -7.53 -7.02
N SER A 430 -9.27 -6.53 -7.31
CA SER A 430 -9.50 -5.16 -6.82
C SER A 430 -9.61 -4.15 -7.96
N THR A 431 -10.38 -3.09 -7.72
CA THR A 431 -10.57 -2.00 -8.68
C THR A 431 -9.86 -0.74 -8.21
N ARG A 432 -9.16 -0.08 -9.13
CA ARG A 432 -8.53 1.22 -8.91
C ARG A 432 -9.17 2.27 -9.82
N TYR A 433 -9.61 3.40 -9.26
CA TYR A 433 -10.10 4.56 -10.01
C TYR A 433 -9.03 5.65 -10.17
N GLY A 434 -8.62 5.95 -11.41
CA GLY A 434 -7.66 6.98 -11.81
C GLY A 434 -6.58 6.45 -12.76
N ASN A 435 -5.57 7.27 -13.08
CA ASN A 435 -4.63 7.00 -14.18
C ASN A 435 -3.39 6.13 -13.84
N SER A 436 -3.22 5.72 -12.58
CA SER A 436 -2.13 4.83 -12.14
C SER A 436 -2.64 3.72 -11.23
N PHE A 437 -2.44 2.43 -11.50
CA PHE A 437 -2.90 1.39 -10.55
C PHE A 437 -2.11 1.47 -9.24
N VAL A 438 -0.78 1.40 -9.31
CA VAL A 438 0.13 1.68 -8.20
C VAL A 438 1.08 2.79 -8.62
N ALA A 439 1.12 3.86 -7.83
CA ALA A 439 2.06 4.95 -7.98
C ALA A 439 3.11 4.90 -6.87
N PHE A 440 4.24 4.24 -7.12
CA PHE A 440 5.31 4.19 -6.14
C PHE A 440 5.81 5.60 -5.82
N ARG A 441 6.06 5.88 -4.53
CA ARG A 441 6.33 7.24 -4.05
C ARG A 441 7.60 7.82 -4.69
N ARG A 442 7.43 8.72 -5.65
CA ARG A 442 8.51 9.44 -6.36
C ARG A 442 9.52 10.08 -5.44
N ASP A 443 9.03 10.73 -4.39
CA ASP A 443 9.84 11.44 -3.39
C ASP A 443 10.58 10.54 -2.40
N TYR A 444 10.34 9.22 -2.47
CA TYR A 444 11.05 8.17 -1.72
C TYR A 444 11.57 7.08 -2.68
N GLY A 445 12.12 7.50 -3.82
CA GLY A 445 12.86 6.62 -4.74
C GLY A 445 12.01 5.67 -5.57
N SER A 446 10.67 5.78 -5.50
CA SER A 446 9.73 4.87 -6.15
C SER A 446 10.02 3.38 -5.91
N ARG A 447 10.62 3.01 -4.77
CA ARG A 447 11.12 1.64 -4.59
C ARG A 447 10.04 0.63 -4.23
N TRP A 448 10.24 -0.60 -4.71
CA TRP A 448 9.67 -1.79 -4.09
C TRP A 448 10.66 -2.95 -4.17
N ASP A 449 11.32 -3.23 -3.06
CA ASP A 449 12.33 -4.29 -2.91
C ASP A 449 11.66 -5.63 -2.60
N GLY A 450 11.13 -6.29 -3.63
CA GLY A 450 10.46 -7.59 -3.48
C GLY A 450 9.51 -7.94 -4.63
N ARG A 451 8.50 -8.77 -4.38
CA ARG A 451 7.57 -9.24 -5.41
C ARG A 451 6.39 -8.29 -5.56
N VAL A 452 5.99 -8.00 -6.78
CA VAL A 452 4.80 -7.21 -7.11
C VAL A 452 3.86 -8.05 -7.97
N ARG A 453 2.60 -8.21 -7.54
CA ARG A 453 1.59 -9.00 -8.25
C ARG A 453 0.25 -8.30 -8.29
N LEU A 454 -0.32 -8.19 -9.48
CA LEU A 454 -1.74 -7.86 -9.72
C LEU A 454 -2.42 -9.08 -10.33
N ARG A 455 -3.59 -9.48 -9.80
CA ARG A 455 -4.38 -10.58 -10.37
C ARG A 455 -5.88 -10.28 -10.34
N GLY A 456 -6.56 -10.43 -11.47
CA GLY A 456 -8.02 -10.23 -11.55
C GLY A 456 -8.43 -8.77 -11.28
N CYS A 457 -7.54 -7.83 -11.63
CA CYS A 457 -7.66 -6.42 -11.24
C CYS A 457 -8.30 -5.58 -12.35
N THR A 458 -8.88 -4.43 -11.96
CA THR A 458 -9.41 -3.45 -12.93
C THR A 458 -8.85 -2.05 -12.67
N LEU A 459 -8.24 -1.43 -13.68
CA LEU A 459 -7.89 -0.01 -13.67
C LEU A 459 -8.97 0.79 -14.41
N LYS A 460 -9.53 1.83 -13.78
CA LYS A 460 -10.53 2.73 -14.38
C LYS A 460 -9.96 4.15 -14.46
N PRO A 461 -9.27 4.53 -15.56
CA PRO A 461 -8.81 5.90 -15.77
C PRO A 461 -9.95 6.92 -15.63
N SER A 462 -9.64 8.06 -15.04
CA SER A 462 -10.63 9.12 -14.74
C SER A 462 -10.31 10.45 -15.43
N GLY A 463 -9.25 10.49 -16.24
CA GLY A 463 -8.84 11.66 -17.02
C GLY A 463 -8.10 11.25 -18.29
N THR A 464 -7.98 12.18 -19.22
CA THR A 464 -7.40 11.94 -20.55
C THR A 464 -5.87 11.93 -20.59
N GLY A 465 -5.19 12.18 -19.46
CA GLY A 465 -3.73 12.13 -19.35
C GLY A 465 -3.15 10.71 -19.41
N GLY A 466 -1.82 10.61 -19.44
CA GLY A 466 -1.09 9.33 -19.48
C GLY A 466 -1.53 8.34 -18.40
N VAL A 467 -1.64 7.07 -18.78
CA VAL A 467 -2.05 5.97 -17.90
C VAL A 467 -0.88 5.03 -17.65
N SER A 468 -0.77 4.53 -16.43
CA SER A 468 0.23 3.54 -16.02
C SER A 468 -0.40 2.47 -15.13
N VAL A 469 0.01 1.22 -15.23
CA VAL A 469 -0.40 0.21 -14.23
C VAL A 469 0.54 0.31 -13.05
N LEU A 470 1.84 0.12 -13.26
CA LEU A 470 2.88 0.35 -12.26
C LEU A 470 3.72 1.57 -12.65
N ALA A 471 3.76 2.59 -11.78
CA ALA A 471 4.51 3.81 -12.01
C ALA A 471 5.71 3.92 -11.07
N TYR A 472 6.90 3.71 -11.64
CA TYR A 472 8.21 3.89 -11.03
C TYR A 472 8.87 5.14 -11.59
N ASN A 473 8.81 6.26 -10.88
CA ASN A 473 9.30 7.54 -11.38
C ASN A 473 10.16 8.25 -10.33
N PRO A 474 11.31 7.68 -9.91
CA PRO A 474 12.19 8.31 -8.92
C PRO A 474 12.71 9.66 -9.41
N VAL A 475 12.96 10.57 -8.46
CA VAL A 475 13.88 11.68 -8.68
C VAL A 475 15.31 11.12 -8.62
N ASP A 476 16.20 11.57 -9.49
CA ASP A 476 17.63 11.31 -9.36
C ASP A 476 18.16 12.06 -8.13
N PHE A 477 18.35 11.33 -7.04
CA PHE A 477 18.60 11.86 -5.70
C PHE A 477 19.21 10.76 -4.83
N ASP A 478 20.11 11.12 -3.93
CA ASP A 478 20.65 10.19 -2.93
C ASP A 478 19.65 10.04 -1.77
N TYR A 479 18.86 8.98 -1.82
CA TYR A 479 17.87 8.68 -0.79
C TYR A 479 18.48 8.06 0.47
N LYS A 480 19.79 7.75 0.47
CA LYS A 480 20.52 6.97 1.49
C LYS A 480 20.06 5.52 1.63
N TYR A 481 19.52 4.93 0.56
CA TYR A 481 19.24 3.48 0.47
C TYR A 481 19.07 3.07 -1.00
N PRO A 482 19.24 1.77 -1.32
CA PRO A 482 19.03 1.26 -2.68
C PRO A 482 17.61 1.48 -3.19
N ILE A 483 17.49 1.93 -4.44
CA ILE A 483 16.21 2.12 -5.11
C ILE A 483 16.13 1.25 -6.36
N GLY A 484 14.92 0.97 -6.83
CA GLY A 484 14.70 0.07 -7.94
C GLY A 484 13.25 -0.43 -8.00
N MET A 485 13.01 -1.38 -8.90
CA MET A 485 11.70 -1.96 -9.15
C MET A 485 11.60 -3.38 -8.58
N GLY A 486 10.41 -3.98 -8.47
CA GLY A 486 10.27 -5.31 -7.86
C GLY A 486 11.20 -6.38 -8.45
N HIS A 487 11.78 -7.25 -7.61
CA HIS A 487 12.57 -8.41 -8.03
C HIS A 487 11.78 -9.40 -8.91
N SER A 488 10.45 -9.42 -8.75
CA SER A 488 9.52 -10.12 -9.66
C SER A 488 8.27 -9.28 -9.84
N VAL A 489 7.84 -9.09 -11.09
CA VAL A 489 6.61 -8.37 -11.43
C VAL A 489 5.67 -9.30 -12.19
N THR A 490 4.42 -9.41 -11.74
CA THR A 490 3.40 -10.19 -12.45
C THR A 490 2.10 -9.39 -12.52
N ILE A 491 1.58 -9.21 -13.73
CA ILE A 491 0.26 -8.65 -13.98
C ILE A 491 -0.51 -9.69 -14.77
N ASP A 492 -1.53 -10.27 -14.14
CA ASP A 492 -2.31 -11.38 -14.66
C ASP A 492 -3.80 -11.03 -14.62
N ASP A 493 -4.52 -11.23 -15.71
CA ASP A 493 -5.95 -10.91 -15.80
C ASP A 493 -6.27 -9.46 -15.37
N LEU A 494 -5.78 -8.49 -16.15
CA LEU A 494 -6.03 -7.06 -15.93
C LEU A 494 -7.02 -6.51 -16.98
N LEU A 495 -8.04 -5.82 -16.51
CA LEU A 495 -8.87 -4.96 -17.35
C LEU A 495 -8.48 -3.49 -17.16
N VAL A 496 -8.15 -2.78 -18.24
CA VAL A 496 -8.09 -1.31 -18.25
C VAL A 496 -9.36 -0.77 -18.90
N ASP A 497 -10.20 -0.11 -18.13
CA ASP A 497 -11.54 0.31 -18.53
C ASP A 497 -11.63 1.83 -18.70
N PHE A 498 -11.48 2.27 -19.95
CA PHE A 498 -11.59 3.67 -20.38
C PHE A 498 -13.02 4.14 -20.56
N SER A 499 -14.05 3.39 -20.15
CA SER A 499 -15.45 3.76 -20.39
C SER A 499 -15.83 5.14 -19.83
N ALA A 500 -15.14 5.63 -18.80
CA ALA A 500 -15.35 6.99 -18.26
C ALA A 500 -14.64 8.10 -19.08
N VAL A 501 -13.67 7.75 -19.92
CA VAL A 501 -12.87 8.65 -20.75
C VAL A 501 -12.62 8.04 -22.15
N PRO A 502 -13.69 7.74 -22.91
CA PRO A 502 -13.60 6.96 -24.16
C PRO A 502 -12.76 7.65 -25.25
N ASP A 503 -12.71 8.99 -25.23
CA ASP A 503 -11.95 9.79 -26.19
C ASP A 503 -10.46 9.95 -25.83
N SER A 504 -9.99 9.32 -24.73
CA SER A 504 -8.58 9.39 -24.35
C SER A 504 -7.71 8.69 -25.39
N THR A 505 -6.81 9.46 -26.02
CA THR A 505 -5.75 8.99 -26.90
C THR A 505 -4.43 8.76 -26.16
N ALA A 506 -4.38 8.99 -24.85
CA ALA A 506 -3.14 8.93 -24.11
C ALA A 506 -2.59 7.49 -24.03
N PRO A 507 -1.25 7.34 -24.06
CA PRO A 507 -0.60 6.04 -23.87
C PRO A 507 -0.97 5.42 -22.52
N CYS A 508 -1.11 4.10 -22.52
CA CYS A 508 -1.32 3.29 -21.32
C CYS A 508 -0.16 2.32 -21.14
N TRP A 509 0.70 2.53 -20.16
CA TRP A 509 1.88 1.69 -19.90
C TRP A 509 1.61 0.64 -18.83
N LEU A 510 2.00 -0.62 -19.04
CA LEU A 510 2.00 -1.62 -17.97
C LEU A 510 3.06 -1.27 -16.92
N MET A 511 4.25 -0.85 -17.35
CA MET A 511 5.28 -0.30 -16.47
C MET A 511 5.82 1.01 -17.04
N SER A 512 5.71 2.08 -16.25
CA SER A 512 6.46 3.32 -16.45
C SER A 512 7.67 3.27 -15.52
N ILE A 513 8.88 3.32 -16.07
CA ILE A 513 10.15 3.23 -15.33
C ILE A 513 11.07 4.41 -15.69
N PRO A 514 12.07 4.76 -14.86
CA PRO A 514 13.03 5.80 -15.20
C PRO A 514 13.85 5.43 -16.44
N SER A 515 14.33 6.45 -17.15
CA SER A 515 15.20 6.28 -18.33
C SER A 515 16.67 6.01 -17.98
N PHE A 516 17.00 5.88 -16.69
CA PHE A 516 18.35 5.64 -16.19
C PHE A 516 18.37 4.37 -15.34
N SER A 517 19.51 3.69 -15.33
CA SER A 517 19.77 2.50 -14.50
C SER A 517 20.73 2.72 -13.33
N ALA A 518 21.28 3.93 -13.22
CA ALA A 518 22.07 4.37 -12.08
C ALA A 518 21.83 5.86 -11.80
N THR A 519 21.81 6.24 -10.52
CA THR A 519 21.72 7.63 -10.04
C THR A 519 23.05 8.36 -10.20
N GLN A 520 23.02 9.69 -10.11
CA GLN A 520 24.21 10.55 -10.28
C GLN A 520 25.31 10.30 -9.23
N ASP A 521 24.96 9.83 -8.05
CA ASP A 521 25.88 9.44 -6.97
C ASP A 521 26.48 8.03 -7.17
N GLY A 522 26.13 7.34 -8.27
CA GLY A 522 26.65 6.03 -8.63
C GLY A 522 25.82 4.85 -8.11
N GLY A 523 24.70 5.10 -7.42
CA GLY A 523 23.78 4.05 -6.98
C GLY A 523 23.12 3.35 -8.17
N ARG A 524 23.35 2.04 -8.32
CA ARG A 524 22.69 1.22 -9.34
C ARG A 524 21.26 0.90 -8.92
N LEU A 525 20.33 0.97 -9.87
CA LEU A 525 18.96 0.56 -9.61
C LEU A 525 18.87 -0.96 -9.63
N PHE A 526 18.14 -1.53 -8.68
CA PHE A 526 17.77 -2.94 -8.77
C PHE A 526 16.62 -3.15 -9.77
N PHE A 527 16.62 -4.29 -10.47
CA PHE A 527 15.71 -4.59 -11.56
C PHE A 527 15.10 -6.00 -11.43
N PRO A 528 13.86 -6.23 -11.93
CA PRO A 528 13.24 -7.54 -11.89
C PRO A 528 14.04 -8.65 -12.58
N GLU A 529 14.16 -9.78 -11.90
CA GLU A 529 14.64 -11.04 -12.49
C GLU A 529 13.56 -11.71 -13.36
N TYR A 530 12.29 -11.39 -13.08
CA TYR A 530 11.12 -11.94 -13.76
C TYR A 530 10.05 -10.86 -13.94
N ILE A 531 9.57 -10.67 -15.16
CA ILE A 531 8.44 -9.84 -15.52
C ILE A 531 7.46 -10.71 -16.30
N ARG A 532 6.20 -10.74 -15.88
CA ARG A 532 5.11 -11.40 -16.61
C ARG A 532 3.93 -10.47 -16.80
N PHE A 533 3.47 -10.36 -18.04
CA PHE A 533 2.20 -9.73 -18.40
C PHE A 533 1.34 -10.74 -19.14
N SER A 534 0.20 -11.14 -18.54
CA SER A 534 -0.74 -12.08 -19.16
C SER A 534 -2.18 -11.61 -19.07
N ASP A 535 -2.93 -11.86 -20.14
CA ASP A 535 -4.38 -11.67 -20.20
C ASP A 535 -4.81 -10.22 -19.89
N ILE A 536 -4.20 -9.28 -20.62
CA ILE A 536 -4.45 -7.85 -20.45
C ILE A 536 -5.41 -7.36 -21.52
N ARG A 537 -6.54 -6.80 -21.10
CA ARG A 537 -7.61 -6.32 -21.99
C ARG A 537 -7.92 -4.85 -21.76
N VAL A 538 -8.39 -4.18 -22.81
CA VAL A 538 -8.85 -2.80 -22.75
C VAL A 538 -10.32 -2.73 -23.17
N ARG A 539 -11.11 -1.96 -22.42
CA ARG A 539 -12.51 -1.64 -22.73
C ARG A 539 -12.68 -0.13 -22.80
N GLY A 540 -13.69 0.31 -23.55
CA GLY A 540 -14.10 1.72 -23.61
C GLY A 540 -13.36 2.56 -24.65
N ARG A 541 -12.34 1.99 -25.32
CA ARG A 541 -11.68 2.58 -26.50
C ARG A 541 -11.03 1.49 -27.36
N ALA A 542 -10.66 1.83 -28.60
CA ALA A 542 -9.98 0.91 -29.53
C ALA A 542 -8.48 0.73 -29.19
N GLN A 543 -7.84 1.77 -28.66
CA GLN A 543 -6.40 1.75 -28.32
C GLN A 543 -6.11 0.84 -27.13
N GLY A 544 -5.17 -0.08 -27.30
CA GLY A 544 -4.67 -0.99 -26.27
C GLY A 544 -3.64 -0.36 -25.32
N VAL A 545 -2.67 -1.18 -24.90
CA VAL A 545 -1.60 -0.82 -23.96
C VAL A 545 -0.20 -0.95 -24.57
N ARG A 546 0.77 -0.28 -23.94
CA ARG A 546 2.22 -0.43 -24.16
C ARG A 546 2.85 -1.14 -22.96
N LEU A 547 3.97 -1.81 -23.18
CA LEU A 547 4.59 -2.72 -22.21
C LEU A 547 5.54 -1.97 -21.26
N VAL A 548 6.74 -1.64 -21.72
CA VAL A 548 7.80 -0.98 -20.93
C VAL A 548 8.90 -0.42 -21.84
N ARG A 549 9.61 0.63 -21.40
CA ARG A 549 10.80 1.15 -22.08
C ARG A 549 12.01 1.08 -21.17
N ILE A 550 13.05 0.37 -21.60
CA ILE A 550 14.31 0.14 -20.88
C ILE A 550 15.47 0.70 -21.73
N PRO A 551 15.64 2.03 -21.79
CA PRO A 551 16.62 2.65 -22.69
C PRO A 551 18.08 2.44 -22.25
N ASP A 552 18.31 2.15 -20.97
CA ASP A 552 19.65 2.03 -20.35
C ASP A 552 19.77 0.67 -19.64
N PRO A 553 19.88 -0.47 -20.35
CA PRO A 553 20.02 -1.80 -19.73
C PRO A 553 21.40 -2.03 -19.08
N TYR A 554 22.34 -1.09 -19.23
CA TYR A 554 23.77 -1.34 -19.10
C TYR A 554 24.30 -1.34 -17.65
N ARG A 555 23.59 -0.72 -16.69
CA ARG A 555 24.12 -0.45 -15.34
C ARG A 555 23.21 -0.89 -14.19
N TYR A 556 22.07 -1.54 -14.46
CA TYR A 556 21.23 -2.14 -13.40
C TYR A 556 22.01 -3.13 -12.53
N ASP A 557 21.54 -3.37 -11.30
CA ASP A 557 22.02 -4.44 -10.44
C ASP A 557 20.90 -5.46 -10.19
N LEU A 558 20.95 -6.60 -10.88
CA LEU A 558 19.95 -7.66 -10.72
C LEU A 558 20.23 -8.57 -9.51
N GLY A 559 21.33 -8.39 -8.78
CA GLY A 559 21.76 -9.29 -7.71
C GLY A 559 22.21 -10.68 -8.20
N ARG A 560 22.06 -10.99 -9.50
CA ARG A 560 22.50 -12.23 -10.14
C ARG A 560 23.16 -11.96 -11.48
N SER A 561 24.22 -12.71 -11.77
CA SER A 561 25.02 -12.50 -12.98
C SER A 561 24.39 -13.11 -14.23
N GLY A 562 24.28 -12.31 -15.28
CA GLY A 562 24.16 -12.74 -16.68
C GLY A 562 25.53 -12.73 -17.34
N PHE A 563 25.60 -13.23 -18.57
CA PHE A 563 26.87 -13.33 -19.30
C PHE A 563 26.68 -13.37 -20.82
N TYR A 564 27.62 -12.76 -21.54
CA TYR A 564 27.76 -12.85 -22.99
C TYR A 564 29.24 -12.89 -23.39
N ASP A 565 29.67 -13.90 -24.16
CA ASP A 565 31.05 -14.04 -24.67
C ASP A 565 31.18 -13.78 -26.18
N GLY A 566 30.16 -13.22 -26.82
CA GLY A 566 30.08 -13.11 -28.27
C GLY A 566 29.44 -14.32 -28.96
N ASN A 567 29.34 -15.47 -28.27
CA ASN A 567 28.80 -16.71 -28.85
C ASN A 567 27.65 -17.31 -28.03
N ARG A 568 27.67 -17.13 -26.71
CA ARG A 568 26.68 -17.67 -25.76
C ARG A 568 26.15 -16.55 -24.89
N LEU A 569 24.84 -16.52 -24.73
CA LEU A 569 24.13 -15.65 -23.79
C LEU A 569 23.53 -16.49 -22.66
N ALA A 570 23.85 -16.14 -21.42
CA ALA A 570 23.15 -16.60 -20.23
C ALA A 570 22.33 -15.44 -19.66
N PRO A 571 20.99 -15.45 -19.85
CA PRO A 571 20.15 -14.35 -19.40
C PRO A 571 20.00 -14.35 -17.87
N ASN A 572 19.93 -13.16 -17.29
CA ASN A 572 19.62 -12.92 -15.88
C ASN A 572 18.29 -12.19 -15.67
N CYS A 573 17.47 -12.02 -16.70
CA CYS A 573 16.10 -11.55 -16.59
C CYS A 573 15.21 -12.35 -17.55
N THR A 574 13.97 -12.63 -17.16
CA THR A 574 12.95 -13.16 -18.08
C THR A 574 11.78 -12.20 -18.15
N ILE A 575 11.43 -11.77 -19.37
CA ILE A 575 10.26 -10.94 -19.67
C ILE A 575 9.32 -11.78 -20.53
N ASP A 576 8.17 -12.15 -19.98
CA ASP A 576 7.17 -13.01 -20.62
C ASP A 576 5.86 -12.24 -20.82
N VAL A 577 5.42 -12.10 -22.06
CA VAL A 577 4.24 -11.34 -22.45
C VAL A 577 3.33 -12.27 -23.25
N ALA A 578 2.09 -12.44 -22.80
CA ALA A 578 1.15 -13.34 -23.45
C ALA A 578 -0.27 -12.74 -23.49
N ASN A 579 -0.94 -12.79 -24.63
CA ASN A 579 -2.33 -12.36 -24.77
C ASN A 579 -2.59 -10.94 -24.22
N VAL A 580 -1.83 -9.97 -24.72
CA VAL A 580 -1.96 -8.55 -24.36
C VAL A 580 -2.59 -7.78 -25.51
N GLN A 581 -3.66 -7.05 -25.24
CA GLN A 581 -4.25 -6.12 -26.20
C GLN A 581 -3.36 -4.88 -26.35
N LEU A 582 -2.45 -4.92 -27.32
CA LEU A 582 -1.51 -3.85 -27.64
C LEU A 582 -2.19 -2.65 -28.32
N GLU A 583 -1.57 -1.48 -28.16
CA GLU A 583 -1.95 -0.23 -28.84
C GLU A 583 -1.83 -0.39 -30.37
N GLN A 584 -2.71 0.26 -31.14
CA GLN A 584 -2.58 0.26 -32.59
C GLN A 584 -1.66 1.40 -33.00
N LEU A 585 -0.37 1.09 -33.13
CA LEU A 585 0.67 2.05 -33.47
C LEU A 585 0.93 2.11 -34.97
N THR A 586 1.17 3.32 -35.46
CA THR A 586 1.63 3.57 -36.84
C THR A 586 2.93 4.35 -36.75
N ALA A 587 4.04 3.72 -37.11
CA ALA A 587 5.35 4.35 -37.01
C ALA A 587 5.52 5.41 -38.11
N GLU A 588 6.17 6.52 -37.78
CA GLU A 588 6.54 7.54 -38.78
C GLU A 588 7.62 7.02 -39.74
N GLU A 589 8.47 6.15 -39.22
CA GLU A 589 9.60 5.55 -39.90
C GLU A 589 10.09 4.28 -39.17
N PRO A 590 10.92 3.44 -39.80
CA PRO A 590 11.37 2.19 -39.19
C PRO A 590 12.02 2.31 -37.80
N GLU A 591 12.79 3.35 -37.52
CA GLU A 591 13.49 3.48 -36.22
C GLU A 591 12.76 4.39 -35.21
N ASP A 592 11.44 4.56 -35.36
CA ASP A 592 10.61 5.39 -34.48
C ASP A 592 10.65 4.88 -33.02
N LEU A 593 11.30 5.65 -32.14
CA LEU A 593 11.45 5.32 -30.71
C LEU A 593 10.28 5.80 -29.85
N GLU A 594 9.39 6.62 -30.40
CA GLU A 594 8.24 7.19 -29.70
C GLU A 594 7.03 6.26 -29.79
N ASN A 595 6.84 5.59 -30.94
CA ASN A 595 5.75 4.65 -31.20
C ASN A 595 6.17 3.19 -31.00
N LEU A 596 6.54 2.85 -29.76
CA LEU A 596 6.91 1.50 -29.35
C LEU A 596 6.04 0.94 -28.24
N HIS A 597 5.78 -0.37 -28.30
CA HIS A 597 5.24 -1.15 -27.19
C HIS A 597 6.35 -1.52 -26.21
N LEU A 598 7.54 -1.83 -26.74
CA LEU A 598 8.69 -2.29 -25.98
C LEU A 598 9.99 -1.66 -26.49
N ARG A 599 10.86 -1.26 -25.56
CA ARG A 599 12.23 -0.84 -25.89
C ARG A 599 13.22 -1.48 -24.93
N ILE A 600 14.31 -2.04 -25.47
CA ILE A 600 15.51 -2.46 -24.72
C ILE A 600 16.73 -1.88 -25.45
N GLY A 601 17.52 -1.08 -24.73
CA GLY A 601 18.67 -0.37 -25.31
C GLY A 601 18.30 0.91 -26.05
N GLY A 602 19.19 1.39 -26.92
CA GLY A 602 19.03 2.68 -27.62
C GLY A 602 19.78 2.73 -28.94
N GLN A 603 19.83 3.92 -29.54
CA GLN A 603 20.51 4.13 -30.84
C GLN A 603 22.03 4.01 -30.73
N GLU A 604 22.59 4.30 -29.56
CA GLU A 604 24.01 4.18 -29.28
C GLU A 604 24.28 2.99 -28.35
N ALA A 605 25.42 2.32 -28.58
CA ALA A 605 25.89 1.24 -27.73
C ALA A 605 26.40 1.78 -26.40
N GLY A 606 25.84 1.24 -25.30
CA GLY A 606 26.34 1.48 -23.96
C GLY A 606 27.30 0.38 -23.49
N GLN A 607 28.15 0.72 -22.52
CA GLN A 607 29.05 -0.24 -21.89
C GLN A 607 28.34 -0.94 -20.72
N TYR A 608 28.18 -2.25 -20.83
CA TYR A 608 27.74 -3.09 -19.71
C TYR A 608 28.76 -3.00 -18.57
N THR A 609 28.31 -2.59 -17.38
CA THR A 609 29.20 -2.42 -16.22
C THR A 609 29.84 -3.73 -15.80
N ASP A 610 29.05 -4.79 -15.70
CA ASP A 610 29.47 -6.13 -15.29
C ASP A 610 28.37 -7.17 -15.60
N GLY A 611 28.48 -8.37 -15.03
CA GLY A 611 27.48 -9.42 -15.15
C GLY A 611 26.15 -9.10 -14.45
N LEU A 612 26.06 -8.13 -13.54
CA LEU A 612 24.82 -7.80 -12.83
C LEU A 612 23.91 -6.85 -13.63
N ALA A 613 24.40 -6.28 -14.73
CA ALA A 613 23.60 -5.52 -15.69
C ALA A 613 22.49 -6.36 -16.34
N LEU A 614 21.60 -5.76 -17.14
CA LEU A 614 20.43 -6.46 -17.66
C LEU A 614 20.74 -7.28 -18.92
N TYR A 615 20.68 -8.62 -18.81
CA TYR A 615 20.77 -9.58 -19.90
C TYR A 615 19.42 -10.32 -20.02
N PRO A 616 18.42 -9.78 -20.73
CA PRO A 616 17.07 -10.33 -20.70
C PRO A 616 16.86 -11.44 -21.74
N ARG A 617 16.03 -12.40 -21.37
CA ARG A 617 15.27 -13.24 -22.28
C ARG A 617 13.85 -12.69 -22.41
N LEU A 618 13.47 -12.29 -23.61
CA LEU A 618 12.15 -11.78 -23.94
C LEU A 618 11.35 -12.83 -24.72
N ARG A 619 10.11 -13.08 -24.29
CA ARG A 619 9.14 -13.90 -25.01
C ARG A 619 7.84 -13.13 -25.14
N VAL A 620 7.37 -12.95 -26.38
CA VAL A 620 6.07 -12.33 -26.66
C VAL A 620 5.21 -13.31 -27.44
N ARG A 621 4.02 -13.60 -26.93
CA ARG A 621 3.13 -14.63 -27.44
C ARG A 621 1.71 -14.11 -27.63
N ASP A 622 1.06 -14.52 -28.71
CA ASP A 622 -0.36 -14.26 -28.94
C ASP A 622 -0.71 -12.75 -28.88
N CYS A 623 0.20 -11.89 -29.35
CA CYS A 623 0.05 -10.43 -29.38
C CYS A 623 -0.03 -9.92 -30.82
N ARG A 624 -0.89 -8.93 -31.08
CA ARG A 624 -1.09 -8.37 -32.44
C ARG A 624 -0.48 -6.98 -32.56
N GLY A 625 0.15 -6.72 -33.70
CA GLY A 625 0.68 -5.41 -34.08
C GLY A 625 1.87 -4.94 -33.24
N ILE A 626 2.77 -5.83 -32.82
CA ILE A 626 3.86 -5.43 -31.92
C ILE A 626 4.85 -4.46 -32.60
N ASN A 627 5.30 -3.47 -31.82
CA ASN A 627 6.35 -2.51 -32.14
C ASN A 627 7.44 -2.66 -31.07
N ALA A 628 8.63 -3.12 -31.44
CA ALA A 628 9.75 -3.30 -30.52
C ALA A 628 11.06 -2.74 -31.07
N HIS A 629 11.84 -2.12 -30.18
CA HIS A 629 13.21 -1.71 -30.45
C HIS A 629 14.17 -2.42 -29.50
N LEU A 630 15.20 -3.06 -30.05
CA LEU A 630 16.16 -3.90 -29.33
C LEU A 630 17.62 -3.44 -29.59
N GLY A 631 17.78 -2.19 -30.01
CA GLY A 631 19.05 -1.64 -30.49
C GLY A 631 20.15 -1.62 -29.44
N ASN A 632 21.34 -2.05 -29.85
CA ASN A 632 22.57 -2.08 -29.06
C ASN A 632 22.42 -2.72 -27.67
N SER A 633 21.57 -3.74 -27.57
CA SER A 633 21.31 -4.48 -26.35
C SER A 633 21.90 -5.91 -26.44
N ILE A 634 22.05 -6.56 -25.29
CA ILE A 634 22.40 -7.98 -25.20
C ILE A 634 21.13 -8.72 -24.76
N ALA A 635 20.46 -9.45 -25.65
CA ALA A 635 19.18 -10.10 -25.33
C ALA A 635 18.88 -11.33 -26.19
N ASP A 636 18.17 -12.30 -25.59
CA ASP A 636 17.55 -13.42 -26.29
C ASP A 636 16.07 -13.11 -26.51
N VAL A 637 15.62 -13.00 -27.76
CA VAL A 637 14.26 -12.56 -28.07
C VAL A 637 13.50 -13.59 -28.90
N ALA A 638 12.25 -13.86 -28.51
CA ALA A 638 11.33 -14.72 -29.23
C ALA A 638 9.93 -14.10 -29.34
N PHE A 639 9.37 -14.15 -30.55
CA PHE A 639 7.98 -13.83 -30.85
C PHE A 639 7.29 -15.10 -31.36
N GLU A 640 6.14 -15.47 -30.78
CA GLU A 640 5.40 -16.68 -31.16
C GLU A 640 3.92 -16.34 -31.38
N ARG A 641 3.35 -16.75 -32.52
CA ARG A 641 1.93 -16.48 -32.85
C ARG A 641 1.55 -15.00 -32.73
N CYS A 642 2.47 -14.13 -33.15
CA CYS A 642 2.28 -12.69 -33.11
C CYS A 642 2.04 -12.11 -34.50
N SER A 643 1.33 -10.98 -34.58
CA SER A 643 1.51 -10.09 -35.74
C SER A 643 2.50 -8.97 -35.40
N VAL A 644 3.48 -8.80 -36.28
CA VAL A 644 4.65 -7.95 -36.12
C VAL A 644 4.50 -6.74 -37.02
N ASN A 645 4.25 -5.58 -36.41
CA ASN A 645 4.20 -4.34 -37.16
C ASN A 645 5.62 -3.82 -37.39
N LEU A 646 6.39 -3.64 -36.31
CA LEU A 646 7.76 -3.13 -36.38
C LEU A 646 8.67 -3.81 -35.36
N VAL A 647 9.76 -4.43 -35.80
CA VAL A 647 10.82 -4.92 -34.90
C VAL A 647 12.16 -4.51 -35.49
N ASN A 648 12.91 -3.73 -34.71
CA ASN A 648 14.25 -3.27 -35.11
C ASN A 648 15.26 -3.56 -34.01
N ALA A 649 16.34 -4.23 -34.39
CA ALA A 649 17.36 -4.76 -33.51
C ALA A 649 18.79 -4.38 -33.96
N PRO A 650 19.06 -3.11 -34.35
CA PRO A 650 20.38 -2.74 -34.83
C PRO A 650 21.44 -2.99 -33.75
N GLY A 651 22.49 -3.75 -34.06
CA GLY A 651 23.55 -4.08 -33.11
C GLY A 651 23.11 -5.00 -31.96
N LEU A 652 22.02 -5.77 -32.11
CA LEU A 652 21.60 -6.75 -31.12
C LEU A 652 22.65 -7.86 -30.97
N GLN A 653 23.11 -8.01 -29.73
CA GLN A 653 24.01 -9.07 -29.30
C GLN A 653 23.20 -10.20 -28.65
N GLY A 654 22.85 -11.21 -29.43
CA GLY A 654 22.02 -12.32 -28.96
C GLY A 654 21.24 -12.95 -30.11
N ALA A 655 20.15 -13.65 -29.79
CA ALA A 655 19.32 -14.33 -30.78
C ALA A 655 17.96 -13.66 -30.97
N LEU A 656 17.43 -13.73 -32.19
CA LEU A 656 16.09 -13.25 -32.53
C LEU A 656 15.29 -14.36 -33.22
N ASN A 657 14.14 -14.72 -32.68
CA ASN A 657 13.34 -15.84 -33.18
C ASN A 657 11.89 -15.42 -33.41
N PHE A 658 11.33 -15.82 -34.55
CA PHE A 658 9.93 -15.64 -34.91
C PHE A 658 9.33 -17.01 -35.28
N THR A 659 8.24 -17.39 -34.63
CA THR A 659 7.55 -18.67 -34.86
C THR A 659 6.07 -18.43 -35.06
N ASP A 660 5.51 -18.89 -36.18
CA ASP A 660 4.10 -18.70 -36.54
C ASP A 660 3.67 -17.21 -36.52
N CYS A 661 4.56 -16.31 -36.95
CA CYS A 661 4.31 -14.86 -36.94
C CYS A 661 3.85 -14.32 -38.30
N ALA A 662 3.06 -13.25 -38.29
CA ALA A 662 2.70 -12.48 -39.47
C ALA A 662 3.39 -11.11 -39.46
N PHE A 663 4.23 -10.79 -40.44
CA PHE A 663 4.87 -9.49 -40.59
C PHE A 663 3.92 -8.56 -41.36
N GLU A 664 3.38 -7.55 -40.69
CA GLU A 664 2.31 -6.66 -41.16
C GLU A 664 2.71 -5.19 -40.96
N PRO A 665 3.69 -4.65 -41.69
CA PRO A 665 4.23 -3.33 -41.39
C PRO A 665 3.24 -2.21 -41.74
N ARG A 666 3.11 -1.25 -40.83
CA ARG A 666 2.23 -0.08 -40.93
C ARG A 666 3.04 1.19 -40.70
N LEU A 667 3.20 1.98 -41.75
CA LEU A 667 3.97 3.22 -41.76
C LEU A 667 3.06 4.40 -42.13
N GLN A 668 3.34 5.56 -41.55
CA GLN A 668 2.61 6.79 -41.92
C GLN A 668 2.95 7.24 -43.35
N ARG A 669 4.20 7.05 -43.76
CA ARG A 669 4.72 7.47 -45.06
C ARG A 669 5.70 6.43 -45.62
N GLU A 670 5.93 6.53 -46.92
CA GLU A 670 6.87 5.66 -47.62
C GLU A 670 8.30 5.97 -47.16
N VAL A 671 9.15 4.94 -47.11
CA VAL A 671 10.53 5.03 -46.65
C VAL A 671 11.48 4.39 -47.65
N GLU A 672 12.64 5.00 -47.83
CA GLU A 672 13.68 4.54 -48.77
C GLU A 672 14.59 3.45 -48.16
N ARG A 673 14.56 3.30 -46.83
CA ARG A 673 15.31 2.31 -46.06
C ARG A 673 14.50 1.05 -45.78
N ASP A 674 15.19 0.03 -45.32
CA ASP A 674 14.57 -1.22 -44.89
C ASP A 674 13.61 -0.99 -43.72
N ILE A 675 12.48 -1.70 -43.76
CA ILE A 675 11.41 -1.62 -42.76
C ILE A 675 11.81 -2.34 -41.47
N TYR A 676 12.49 -3.48 -41.60
CA TYR A 676 12.96 -4.28 -40.49
C TYR A 676 14.49 -4.40 -40.50
N ALA A 677 15.09 -4.18 -39.34
CA ALA A 677 16.49 -4.44 -39.04
C ALA A 677 16.54 -5.64 -38.09
N LEU A 678 16.68 -6.84 -38.65
CA LEU A 678 16.59 -8.10 -37.92
C LEU A 678 17.95 -8.76 -37.69
N ASP A 679 19.06 -8.06 -37.91
CA ASP A 679 20.40 -8.59 -37.67
C ASP A 679 20.65 -8.86 -36.18
N ALA A 680 21.03 -10.09 -35.85
CA ALA A 680 21.34 -10.52 -34.49
C ALA A 680 22.63 -11.35 -34.49
N ALA A 681 23.54 -11.09 -33.54
CA ALA A 681 24.87 -11.72 -33.51
C ALA A 681 24.84 -13.26 -33.43
N MET A 682 23.85 -13.85 -32.76
CA MET A 682 23.65 -15.30 -32.66
C MET A 682 22.64 -15.85 -33.70
N GLY A 683 22.27 -15.01 -34.66
CA GLY A 683 21.40 -15.32 -35.80
C GLY A 683 19.91 -15.10 -35.55
N THR A 684 19.22 -14.87 -36.65
CA THR A 684 17.77 -14.63 -36.70
C THR A 684 17.04 -15.79 -37.36
N ARG A 685 15.94 -16.26 -36.78
CA ARG A 685 15.18 -17.42 -37.27
C ARG A 685 13.73 -17.07 -37.51
N LEU A 686 13.23 -17.39 -38.69
CA LEU A 686 11.83 -17.26 -39.09
C LEU A 686 11.27 -18.64 -39.41
N THR A 687 10.36 -19.13 -38.58
CA THR A 687 9.70 -20.43 -38.74
C THR A 687 8.20 -20.24 -38.93
N ASN A 688 7.62 -20.79 -40.01
CA ASN A 688 6.19 -20.67 -40.35
C ASN A 688 5.69 -19.22 -40.38
N CYS A 689 6.51 -18.28 -40.84
CA CYS A 689 6.16 -16.87 -40.84
C CYS A 689 5.51 -16.45 -42.15
N THR A 690 4.55 -15.54 -42.09
CA THR A 690 3.94 -14.91 -43.27
C THR A 690 4.42 -13.47 -43.40
N ILE A 691 4.82 -13.06 -44.61
CA ILE A 691 5.19 -11.68 -44.92
C ILE A 691 4.02 -11.05 -45.67
N HIS A 692 3.44 -9.99 -45.12
CA HIS A 692 2.38 -9.23 -45.77
C HIS A 692 2.91 -7.97 -46.45
N ALA A 693 2.13 -7.44 -47.39
CA ALA A 693 2.46 -6.16 -48.02
C ALA A 693 2.45 -5.03 -46.98
N PRO A 694 3.40 -4.08 -47.03
CA PRO A 694 3.36 -2.89 -46.20
C PRO A 694 2.07 -2.08 -46.39
N ILE A 695 1.55 -1.55 -45.30
CA ILE A 695 0.49 -0.55 -45.32
C ILE A 695 1.14 0.81 -45.07
N VAL A 696 1.07 1.70 -46.06
CA VAL A 696 1.68 3.03 -46.00
C VAL A 696 0.60 4.09 -46.20
N GLY A 697 0.47 5.01 -45.25
CA GLY A 697 -0.58 6.03 -45.30
C GLY A 697 -2.00 5.44 -45.38
N GLY A 698 -2.19 4.24 -44.81
CA GLY A 698 -3.46 3.50 -44.86
C GLY A 698 -3.72 2.71 -46.15
N GLN A 699 -2.80 2.72 -47.11
CA GLN A 699 -2.92 1.98 -48.37
C GLN A 699 -1.98 0.77 -48.39
N THR A 700 -2.45 -0.38 -48.86
CA THR A 700 -1.60 -1.55 -49.11
C THR A 700 -0.67 -1.27 -50.29
N ARG A 701 0.64 -1.42 -50.09
CA ARG A 701 1.71 -1.15 -51.08
C ARG A 701 2.54 -2.42 -51.33
N PRO A 702 1.99 -3.42 -52.05
CA PRO A 702 2.67 -4.70 -52.27
C PRO A 702 4.00 -4.58 -53.02
N GLU A 703 4.18 -3.51 -53.82
CA GLU A 703 5.43 -3.21 -54.51
C GLU A 703 6.59 -2.85 -53.56
N LEU A 704 6.30 -2.54 -52.30
CA LEU A 704 7.30 -2.23 -51.28
C LEU A 704 7.76 -3.45 -50.49
N VAL A 705 7.34 -4.68 -50.85
CA VAL A 705 7.78 -5.91 -50.16
C VAL A 705 9.30 -6.08 -50.15
N ASP A 706 9.98 -5.62 -51.20
CA ASP A 706 11.44 -5.65 -51.32
C ASP A 706 12.14 -4.74 -50.29
N ARG A 707 11.40 -3.84 -49.63
CA ARG A 707 11.89 -3.02 -48.51
C ARG A 707 11.79 -3.73 -47.17
N SER A 708 11.47 -5.02 -47.12
CA SER A 708 11.41 -5.77 -45.86
C SER A 708 12.75 -5.78 -45.11
N GLY A 709 13.88 -5.72 -45.82
CA GLY A 709 15.24 -5.78 -45.26
C GLY A 709 15.80 -7.18 -45.06
N PHE A 710 14.96 -8.21 -45.14
CA PHE A 710 15.36 -9.62 -45.01
C PHE A 710 14.95 -10.49 -46.20
N LEU A 711 14.23 -9.94 -47.18
CA LEU A 711 13.83 -10.61 -48.40
C LEU A 711 13.60 -9.63 -49.55
N GLN A 712 14.04 -10.01 -50.75
CA GLN A 712 13.71 -9.37 -52.02
C GLN A 712 13.10 -10.41 -52.98
N ILE A 713 11.99 -10.07 -53.66
CA ILE A 713 11.33 -10.96 -54.62
C ILE A 713 12.31 -11.39 -55.71
N ASN A 714 12.46 -12.72 -55.90
CA ASN A 714 13.43 -13.34 -56.81
C ASN A 714 14.90 -12.95 -56.57
N GLY A 715 15.20 -12.41 -55.39
CA GLY A 715 16.52 -11.92 -55.01
C GLY A 715 17.08 -12.62 -53.77
N PRO A 716 17.88 -11.90 -52.98
CA PRO A 716 18.40 -12.40 -51.72
C PRO A 716 17.29 -12.69 -50.69
N VAL A 717 17.49 -13.76 -49.92
CA VAL A 717 16.74 -14.08 -48.70
C VAL A 717 17.80 -14.11 -47.60
N ARG A 718 17.63 -13.33 -46.54
CA ARG A 718 18.58 -13.25 -45.41
C ARG A 718 18.05 -14.04 -44.24
N HIS A 719 18.92 -14.40 -43.31
CA HIS A 719 18.62 -15.12 -42.08
C HIS A 719 18.15 -16.57 -42.30
N TYR A 720 17.85 -17.28 -41.21
CA TYR A 720 17.35 -18.65 -41.28
C TYR A 720 15.84 -18.64 -41.54
N HIS A 721 15.41 -19.28 -42.61
CA HIS A 721 13.98 -19.46 -42.92
C HIS A 721 13.60 -20.95 -42.92
N LEU A 722 12.44 -21.24 -42.34
CA LEU A 722 11.75 -22.52 -42.47
C LEU A 722 10.27 -22.25 -42.72
N ASN A 723 9.79 -22.62 -43.91
CA ASN A 723 8.39 -22.49 -44.33
C ASN A 723 7.85 -21.04 -44.22
N THR A 724 8.53 -20.08 -44.85
CA THR A 724 8.06 -18.70 -44.95
C THR A 724 7.11 -18.54 -46.14
N THR A 725 6.01 -17.81 -45.94
CA THR A 725 4.97 -17.59 -46.97
C THR A 725 4.80 -16.11 -47.29
N LEU A 726 4.43 -15.80 -48.53
CA LEU A 726 4.03 -14.46 -48.95
C LEU A 726 2.52 -14.29 -48.82
N GLY A 727 2.08 -13.12 -48.35
CA GLY A 727 0.69 -12.74 -48.25
C GLY A 727 -0.02 -12.72 -49.60
N GLY A 728 -1.34 -12.95 -49.59
CA GLY A 728 -2.15 -13.06 -50.80
C GLY A 728 -2.15 -11.78 -51.65
N GLU A 729 -2.02 -10.63 -51.01
CA GLU A 729 -1.89 -9.31 -51.62
C GLU A 729 -0.59 -9.16 -52.43
N ILE A 730 0.53 -9.70 -51.94
CA ILE A 730 1.79 -9.73 -52.70
C ILE A 730 1.64 -10.67 -53.90
N LEU A 731 1.13 -11.88 -53.67
CA LEU A 731 0.93 -12.86 -54.75
C LEU A 731 -0.03 -12.37 -55.84
N THR A 732 -1.01 -11.56 -55.47
CA THR A 732 -1.93 -10.94 -56.43
C THR A 732 -1.23 -9.86 -57.23
N HIS A 733 -0.49 -8.97 -56.58
CA HIS A 733 0.30 -7.94 -57.25
C HIS A 733 1.33 -8.52 -58.24
N LEU A 734 2.01 -9.59 -57.88
CA LEU A 734 2.98 -10.25 -58.77
C LEU A 734 2.30 -10.83 -60.02
N ARG A 735 1.11 -11.42 -59.87
CA ARG A 735 0.31 -11.93 -61.00
C ARG A 735 -0.15 -10.79 -61.92
N GLU A 736 -0.59 -9.68 -61.35
CA GLU A 736 -1.08 -8.52 -62.11
C GLU A 736 0.06 -7.79 -62.85
N THR A 737 1.25 -7.76 -62.26
CA THR A 737 2.46 -7.16 -62.87
C THR A 737 3.20 -8.11 -63.81
N GLY A 738 2.78 -9.37 -63.90
CA GLY A 738 3.41 -10.38 -64.77
C GLY A 738 4.76 -10.92 -64.24
N THR A 739 5.07 -10.69 -62.96
CA THR A 739 6.29 -11.17 -62.31
C THR A 739 6.12 -12.62 -61.86
N ALA A 740 6.79 -13.55 -62.54
CA ALA A 740 6.84 -14.95 -62.13
C ALA A 740 7.86 -15.16 -61.00
N LEU A 741 7.52 -15.99 -60.01
CA LEU A 741 8.45 -16.35 -58.93
C LEU A 741 9.48 -17.38 -59.41
N ASP A 742 10.76 -17.12 -59.12
CA ASP A 742 11.86 -18.02 -59.41
C ASP A 742 11.76 -19.27 -58.50
N PRO A 743 11.83 -20.50 -59.06
CA PRO A 743 11.87 -21.73 -58.27
C PRO A 743 12.93 -21.75 -57.17
N ASP A 744 14.11 -21.14 -57.41
CA ASP A 744 15.18 -21.06 -56.41
C ASP A 744 14.79 -20.14 -55.26
N PHE A 745 14.14 -19.01 -55.55
CA PHE A 745 13.60 -18.11 -54.53
C PHE A 745 12.51 -18.79 -53.69
N VAL A 746 11.59 -19.53 -54.34
CA VAL A 746 10.57 -20.32 -53.63
C VAL A 746 11.21 -21.38 -52.74
N THR A 747 12.28 -22.02 -53.19
CA THR A 747 13.03 -23.00 -52.39
C THR A 747 13.66 -22.37 -51.15
N LYS A 748 14.25 -21.16 -51.28
CA LYS A 748 14.77 -20.39 -50.13
C LYS A 748 13.68 -20.05 -49.12
N LEU A 749 12.47 -19.72 -49.57
CA LEU A 749 11.32 -19.50 -48.69
C LEU A 749 10.92 -20.76 -47.91
N GLN A 750 11.03 -21.94 -48.52
CA GLN A 750 10.78 -23.22 -47.84
C GLN A 750 11.87 -23.54 -46.82
N ILE A 751 13.14 -23.37 -47.20
CA ILE A 751 14.29 -23.61 -46.33
C ILE A 751 15.48 -22.75 -46.78
N HIS A 752 15.98 -21.90 -45.87
CA HIS A 752 17.18 -21.10 -46.08
C HIS A 752 18.05 -21.12 -44.84
N HIS A 753 19.36 -21.30 -45.05
CA HIS A 753 20.36 -21.22 -43.99
C HIS A 753 21.14 -19.92 -44.16
N ALA A 754 21.37 -19.16 -43.08
CA ALA A 754 22.07 -17.87 -43.14
C ALA A 754 23.52 -17.92 -43.65
N LEU A 755 24.09 -19.11 -43.87
CA LEU A 755 25.44 -19.28 -44.46
C LEU A 755 25.41 -19.34 -45.99
N ALA A 756 24.22 -19.32 -46.58
CA ALA A 756 24.00 -19.24 -48.03
C ALA A 756 23.76 -17.80 -48.50
N GLU A 757 23.84 -16.82 -47.58
CA GLU A 757 23.76 -15.38 -47.85
C GLU A 757 24.92 -14.85 -48.70
#